data_AF-A0A813B4X0-F1
#
_entry.id   AF-A0A813B4X0-F1
#
_cell.length_a   1.000
_cell.length_b   1.000
_cell.length_c   1.000
_cell.angle_alpha   90.00
_cell.angle_beta   90.00
_cell.angle_gamma   90.00
#
_symmetry.space_group_name_H-M   'P 1'
#
loop_
_entity.id
_entity.type
_entity.pdbx_description
1 polymer ?
#
loop_
_entity_poly.entity_id
_entity_poly.type
_entity_poly.pdbx_seq_one_letter_code
_entity_poly.pdbx_strand_id
1 'polypeptide(L)'
;MCKELEVLVKALERHPSDAGVQRYASRALANLCLNSQERRAKAADLGALEAVVKALERHPSDAEVQGCASSALGNLCVYSQERSAKAADLGALKAVVKALERHPSDANVQRCASRALANLCANSQERSAKAADLGALKAVVKALERHPSDANVLRHASGALGNVCHDQERRAKAADLGALEAVVKALERHPSDAEVQSQASRVLGKLLRNSQQSQLTDGGAGGARPSTPAPTPKSATAAPTAQEVISREEPETEKKRFSLDMDKSDIPAGIHICQSLDRVYQCFQTSEVAKGDEFLKACCQEARLPVAHERLKQSVFGLLEPEEIKEFLLAPDHRMWMEIKGRTERFLQLLDEPGTRVQWKVKSITPESKHEVLRTLRPVIMDQTVREPATNTPFGHTGYMKYLTLEIVRRMGFKDIAITGQYYGSSYTPETQILEWMKYKGESMDGTVAMFGPGDRSAGIQAIRDFRIPNAFLDLTLKASIRFKDTNFVTSVLEAVEELDSIFTHEMKLPRDPWRSDANVNSKEGVGGKGEISLNLVDLMEFLDLQPGETLEQEKKPQQLRAEEAFARWKKSDAFRRRVVAILTEEGRGCANHMDYGVITRWLRKHFPVEEKYRILIHAHAGDGNTQDAAGIEAALQGGNGVWSAIIPQAAQGGHNSSLVFLDNMFHLGNENVLNDFWLFQASQCARHIYYLNFNTYDIPGDCPIWGDRVNKLTHTAFCKVTGEDWRQRRGNYYNVWGEREALELKDIAKNSKHRDDVCALRSEEKKAEGKYRISPLVSDLDTWTMRISETRLLGPREIVGDISEEVRALGFALMNAGLRVNLDAEATLGRLIRIVKRIRKETARCPEVDGYQKAKQHQGDHE
;
A
#
# COMPACT_ATOMS: atom_id res chain seq x y z
N MET A 1 20.73 -2.34 23.91
CA MET A 1 20.08 -1.20 23.24
C MET A 1 20.18 0.15 23.98
N CYS A 2 20.29 0.23 25.32
CA CYS A 2 20.48 1.53 26.01
C CYS A 2 21.95 1.92 26.27
N LYS A 3 22.89 0.98 26.18
CA LYS A 3 24.28 1.18 26.60
C LYS A 3 25.06 2.07 25.63
N GLU A 4 24.73 2.00 24.35
CA GLU A 4 25.39 2.72 23.27
C GLU A 4 25.14 4.24 23.39
N LEU A 5 23.89 4.65 23.61
CA LEU A 5 23.54 6.06 23.83
C LEU A 5 24.18 6.61 25.10
N GLU A 6 24.16 5.84 26.18
CA GLU A 6 24.77 6.23 27.45
C GLU A 6 26.29 6.43 27.32
N VAL A 7 26.97 5.54 26.61
CA VAL A 7 28.42 5.66 26.34
C VAL A 7 28.72 6.91 25.53
N LEU A 8 27.92 7.22 24.51
CA LEU A 8 28.13 8.40 23.67
C LEU A 8 27.90 9.71 24.44
N VAL A 9 26.84 9.80 25.25
CA VAL A 9 26.59 10.99 26.06
C VAL A 9 27.70 11.16 27.11
N LYS A 10 28.11 10.09 27.79
CA LYS A 10 29.24 10.13 28.72
C LYS A 10 30.56 10.51 28.04
N ALA A 11 30.79 10.10 26.79
CA ALA A 11 31.98 10.49 26.04
C ALA A 11 31.97 12.00 25.75
N LEU A 12 30.82 12.56 25.33
CA LEU A 12 30.65 14.01 25.15
C LEU A 12 30.92 14.78 26.46
N GLU A 13 30.48 14.25 27.59
CA GLU A 13 30.65 14.89 28.91
C GLU A 13 32.08 14.77 29.47
N ARG A 14 32.73 13.62 29.32
CA ARG A 14 34.06 13.34 29.89
C ARG A 14 35.20 13.97 29.11
N HIS A 15 35.02 14.19 27.81
CA HIS A 15 36.05 14.75 26.93
C HIS A 15 35.60 16.07 26.28
N PRO A 16 35.21 17.09 27.08
CA PRO A 16 34.61 18.32 26.56
C PRO A 16 35.57 19.17 25.72
N SER A 17 36.88 19.01 25.90
CA SER A 17 37.92 19.76 25.19
C SER A 17 38.48 19.05 23.97
N ASP A 18 38.13 17.77 23.73
CA ASP A 18 38.63 17.00 22.59
C ASP A 18 37.65 17.11 21.42
N ALA A 19 38.02 17.90 20.41
CA ALA A 19 37.19 18.12 19.23
C ALA A 19 36.88 16.82 18.46
N GLY A 20 37.82 15.87 18.41
CA GLY A 20 37.63 14.59 17.75
C GLY A 20 36.55 13.74 18.43
N VAL A 21 36.59 13.65 19.76
CA VAL A 21 35.55 12.97 20.54
C VAL A 21 34.21 13.67 20.38
N GLN A 22 34.16 14.99 20.50
CA GLN A 22 32.92 15.76 20.31
C GLN A 22 32.30 15.54 18.93
N ARG A 23 33.12 15.55 17.88
CA ARG A 23 32.70 15.32 16.48
C ARG A 23 32.11 13.92 16.31
N TYR A 24 32.88 12.88 16.63
CA TYR A 24 32.47 11.50 16.36
C TYR A 24 31.33 11.04 17.27
N ALA A 25 31.32 11.43 18.54
CA ALA A 25 30.22 11.09 19.44
C ALA A 25 28.93 11.81 19.02
N SER A 26 28.99 13.08 18.62
CA SER A 26 27.82 13.80 18.08
C SER A 26 27.31 13.18 16.77
N ARG A 27 28.21 12.76 15.87
CA ARG A 27 27.82 12.08 14.61
C ARG A 27 27.15 10.73 14.86
N ALA A 28 27.72 9.92 15.76
CA ALA A 28 27.13 8.64 16.14
C ALA A 28 25.75 8.82 16.78
N LEU A 29 25.64 9.81 17.69
CA LEU A 29 24.38 10.18 18.33
C LEU A 29 23.33 10.65 17.30
N ALA A 30 23.72 11.46 16.32
CA ALA A 30 22.85 11.89 15.24
C ALA A 30 22.31 10.72 14.42
N ASN A 31 23.16 9.75 14.07
CA ASN A 31 22.78 8.55 13.31
C ASN A 31 21.87 7.64 14.12
N LEU A 32 22.18 7.38 15.38
CA LEU A 32 21.35 6.52 16.25
C LEU A 32 19.97 7.13 16.53
N CYS A 33 19.88 8.46 16.54
CA CYS A 33 18.61 9.18 16.72
C CYS A 33 17.87 9.41 15.39
N LEU A 34 18.41 9.00 14.25
CA LEU A 34 17.73 9.10 12.96
C LEU A 34 16.58 8.08 12.91
N ASN A 35 15.41 8.53 12.45
CA ASN A 35 14.17 7.73 12.30
C ASN A 35 13.68 6.92 13.53
N SER A 36 14.18 7.19 14.74
CA SER A 36 13.72 6.54 15.98
C SER A 36 13.28 7.56 17.03
N GLN A 37 11.96 7.67 17.27
CA GLN A 37 11.40 8.52 18.31
C GLN A 37 11.80 8.07 19.72
N GLU A 38 11.88 6.75 19.94
CA GLU A 38 12.30 6.15 21.20
C GLU A 38 13.75 6.51 21.54
N ARG A 39 14.69 6.32 20.60
CA ARG A 39 16.11 6.65 20.83
C ARG A 39 16.32 8.14 21.06
N ARG A 40 15.56 9.02 20.40
CA ARG A 40 15.59 10.47 20.68
C ARG A 40 15.12 10.80 22.10
N ALA A 41 14.05 10.16 22.56
CA ALA A 41 13.54 10.33 23.92
C ALA A 41 14.59 9.83 24.93
N LYS A 42 15.09 8.61 24.74
CA LYS A 42 16.08 8.02 25.64
C LYS A 42 17.40 8.81 25.68
N ALA A 43 17.89 9.26 24.54
CA ALA A 43 19.07 10.13 24.49
C ALA A 43 18.84 11.45 25.24
N ALA A 44 17.66 12.06 25.09
CA ALA A 44 17.31 13.28 25.82
C ALA A 44 17.21 13.05 27.34
N ASP A 45 16.70 11.89 27.77
CA ASP A 45 16.68 11.48 29.19
C ASP A 45 18.09 11.27 29.75
N LEU A 46 19.01 10.79 28.91
CA LEU A 46 20.42 10.58 29.25
C LEU A 46 21.24 11.88 29.27
N GLY A 47 20.66 13.05 28.96
CA GLY A 47 21.36 14.34 28.98
C GLY A 47 21.95 14.78 27.63
N ALA A 48 21.64 14.08 26.52
CA ALA A 48 22.22 14.35 25.21
C ALA A 48 22.01 15.79 24.71
N LEU A 49 20.86 16.41 25.01
CA LEU A 49 20.57 17.79 24.60
C LEU A 49 21.59 18.77 25.19
N GLU A 50 21.88 18.66 26.49
CA GLU A 50 22.84 19.53 27.17
C GLU A 50 24.27 19.26 26.70
N ALA A 51 24.65 17.99 26.55
CA ALA A 51 25.96 17.60 26.07
C ALA A 51 26.24 18.16 24.66
N VAL A 52 25.28 18.04 23.74
CA VAL A 52 25.41 18.53 22.36
C VAL A 52 25.44 20.07 22.30
N VAL A 53 24.62 20.77 23.10
CA VAL A 53 24.68 22.25 23.14
C VAL A 53 26.03 22.72 23.67
N LYS A 54 26.55 22.10 24.74
CA LYS A 54 27.90 22.39 25.26
C LYS A 54 29.00 22.12 24.23
N ALA A 55 28.85 21.10 23.38
CA ALA A 55 29.79 20.84 22.28
C ALA A 55 29.82 22.00 21.27
N LEU A 56 28.63 22.51 20.88
CA LEU A 56 28.51 23.69 20.01
C LEU A 56 29.16 24.94 20.63
N GLU A 57 29.04 25.12 21.94
CA GLU A 57 29.57 26.30 22.63
C GLU A 57 31.08 26.25 22.84
N ARG A 58 31.64 25.07 23.12
CA ARG A 58 33.07 24.89 23.43
C ARG A 58 33.97 24.82 22.20
N HIS A 59 33.45 24.37 21.07
CA HIS A 59 34.20 24.23 19.82
C HIS A 59 33.69 25.18 18.73
N PRO A 60 33.60 26.49 18.98
CA PRO A 60 32.96 27.43 18.07
C PRO A 60 33.68 27.60 16.74
N SER A 61 34.98 27.29 16.69
CA SER A 61 35.85 27.42 15.52
C SER A 61 36.02 26.12 14.72
N ASP A 62 35.52 24.98 15.21
CA ASP A 62 35.63 23.69 14.52
C ASP A 62 34.35 23.39 13.71
N ALA A 63 34.43 23.53 12.39
CA ALA A 63 33.28 23.35 11.50
C ALA A 63 32.69 21.93 11.56
N GLU A 64 33.50 20.90 11.77
CA GLU A 64 33.01 19.52 11.80
C GLU A 64 32.26 19.21 13.10
N VAL A 65 32.75 19.72 14.23
CA VAL A 65 32.00 19.65 15.50
C VAL A 65 30.70 20.43 15.37
N GLN A 66 30.72 21.65 14.83
CA GLN A 66 29.51 22.46 14.62
C GLN A 66 28.48 21.74 13.75
N GLY A 67 28.91 21.12 12.64
CA GLY A 67 28.04 20.38 11.74
C GLY A 67 27.46 19.11 12.38
N CYS A 68 28.29 18.30 13.03
CA CYS A 68 27.86 17.05 13.66
C CYS A 68 26.94 17.30 14.87
N ALA A 69 27.30 18.25 15.74
CA ALA A 69 26.49 18.61 16.90
C ALA A 69 25.16 19.25 16.49
N SER A 70 25.15 20.12 15.45
CA SER A 70 23.89 20.66 14.92
C SER A 70 23.00 19.56 14.32
N SER A 71 23.58 18.58 13.62
CA SER A 71 22.84 17.43 13.10
C SER A 71 22.21 16.59 14.21
N ALA A 72 22.98 16.29 15.26
CA ALA A 72 22.49 15.57 16.44
C ALA A 72 21.33 16.32 17.12
N LEU A 73 21.50 17.62 17.35
CA LEU A 73 20.50 18.47 17.95
C LEU A 73 19.21 18.53 17.12
N GLY A 74 19.33 18.68 15.79
CA GLY A 74 18.21 18.67 14.86
C GLY A 74 17.43 17.35 14.90
N ASN A 75 18.11 16.21 14.98
CA ASN A 75 17.47 14.90 15.09
C ASN A 75 16.82 14.69 16.47
N LEU A 76 17.45 15.12 17.56
CA LEU A 76 16.86 15.02 18.90
C LEU A 76 15.56 15.83 19.03
N CYS A 77 15.47 16.99 18.36
CA CYS A 77 14.34 17.91 18.49
C CYS A 77 13.18 17.62 17.53
N VAL A 78 13.37 16.78 16.50
CA VAL A 78 12.34 16.55 15.47
C VAL A 78 11.08 15.92 16.06
N TYR A 79 9.92 16.41 15.63
CA TYR A 79 8.57 15.99 16.04
C TYR A 79 8.31 15.98 17.56
N SER A 80 9.04 16.77 18.36
CA SER A 80 8.79 16.92 19.80
C SER A 80 8.90 18.38 20.26
N GLN A 81 7.76 18.93 20.70
CA GLN A 81 7.68 20.28 21.26
C GLN A 81 8.40 20.39 22.60
N GLU A 82 8.30 19.35 23.44
CA GLU A 82 8.94 19.27 24.75
C GLU A 82 10.47 19.29 24.65
N ARG A 83 11.05 18.40 23.82
CA ARG A 83 12.52 18.37 23.63
C ARG A 83 13.05 19.65 23.00
N SER A 84 12.29 20.23 22.07
CA SER A 84 12.64 21.52 21.46
C SER A 84 12.61 22.67 22.46
N ALA A 85 11.66 22.66 23.42
CA ALA A 85 11.61 23.63 24.51
C ALA A 85 12.81 23.47 25.45
N LYS A 86 13.06 22.24 25.93
CA LYS A 86 14.21 21.91 26.78
C LYS A 86 15.54 22.31 26.13
N ALA A 87 15.71 22.02 24.84
CA ALA A 87 16.90 22.45 24.10
C ALA A 87 17.03 23.98 24.02
N ALA A 88 15.92 24.70 23.79
CA ALA A 88 15.93 26.16 23.75
C ALA A 88 16.25 26.80 25.11
N ASP A 89 15.84 26.18 26.21
CA ASP A 89 16.20 26.59 27.58
C ASP A 89 17.69 26.37 27.87
N LEU A 90 18.26 25.30 27.31
CA LEU A 90 19.70 25.01 27.35
C LEU A 90 20.55 25.94 26.45
N GLY A 91 19.92 26.86 25.68
CA GLY A 91 20.65 27.81 24.83
C GLY A 91 20.84 27.37 23.38
N ALA A 92 20.21 26.27 22.94
CA ALA A 92 20.35 25.70 21.59
C ALA A 92 20.17 26.73 20.46
N LEU A 93 19.15 27.61 20.55
CA LEU A 93 18.88 28.61 19.52
C LEU A 93 20.08 29.55 19.30
N LYS A 94 20.70 30.03 20.39
CA LYS A 94 21.86 30.93 20.32
C LYS A 94 23.09 30.21 19.78
N ALA A 95 23.30 28.96 20.19
CA ALA A 95 24.40 28.14 19.70
C ALA A 95 24.30 27.88 18.19
N VAL A 96 23.12 27.48 17.70
CA VAL A 96 22.86 27.19 16.29
C VAL A 96 22.97 28.44 15.41
N VAL A 97 22.44 29.59 15.86
CA VAL A 97 22.58 30.85 15.10
C VAL A 97 24.06 31.27 15.01
N LYS A 98 24.83 31.15 16.10
CA LYS A 98 26.27 31.41 16.06
C LYS A 98 27.03 30.45 15.15
N ALA A 99 26.59 29.20 15.02
CA ALA A 99 27.19 28.24 14.09
C ALA A 99 26.99 28.69 12.63
N LEU A 100 25.77 29.13 12.28
CA LEU A 100 25.46 29.71 10.97
C LEU A 100 26.31 30.96 10.67
N GLU A 101 26.52 31.82 11.66
CA GLU A 101 27.26 33.07 11.50
C GLU A 101 28.78 32.87 11.39
N ARG A 102 29.35 31.93 12.15
CA ARG A 102 30.81 31.70 12.22
C ARG A 102 31.35 30.87 11.06
N HIS A 103 30.53 29.99 10.49
CA HIS A 103 30.94 29.09 9.40
C HIS A 103 30.14 29.36 8.12
N PRO A 104 30.13 30.62 7.61
CA PRO A 104 29.26 31.01 6.49
C PRO A 104 29.63 30.32 5.17
N SER A 105 30.86 29.82 5.04
CA SER A 105 31.37 29.16 3.83
C SER A 105 31.29 27.63 3.87
N ASP A 106 30.96 27.03 5.03
CA ASP A 106 30.86 25.58 5.17
C ASP A 106 29.42 25.11 4.91
N ALA A 107 29.19 24.50 3.75
CA ALA A 107 27.87 24.04 3.33
C ALA A 107 27.26 23.00 4.31
N ASN A 108 28.08 22.14 4.91
CA ASN A 108 27.60 21.13 5.85
C ASN A 108 27.11 21.77 7.15
N VAL A 109 27.85 22.75 7.70
CA VAL A 109 27.40 23.52 8.86
C VAL A 109 26.12 24.28 8.54
N GLN A 110 26.07 24.98 7.39
CA GLN A 110 24.87 25.73 6.98
C GLN A 110 23.65 24.81 6.87
N ARG A 111 23.80 23.64 6.25
CA ARG A 111 22.76 22.62 6.12
C ARG A 111 22.27 22.11 7.47
N CYS A 112 23.18 21.61 8.31
CA CYS A 112 22.84 20.98 9.58
C CYS A 112 22.29 21.98 10.59
N ALA A 113 22.89 23.17 10.70
CA ALA A 113 22.42 24.22 11.59
C ALA A 113 21.06 24.79 11.14
N SER A 114 20.83 24.95 9.84
CA SER A 114 19.50 25.36 9.33
C SER A 114 18.43 24.32 9.63
N ARG A 115 18.73 23.02 9.48
CA ARG A 115 17.81 21.93 9.85
C ARG A 115 17.51 21.94 11.35
N ALA A 116 18.52 22.10 12.20
CA ALA A 116 18.34 22.20 13.65
C ALA A 116 17.45 23.37 14.03
N LEU A 117 17.70 24.55 13.44
CA LEU A 117 16.91 25.76 13.65
C LEU A 117 15.45 25.58 13.20
N ALA A 118 15.22 24.96 12.03
CA ALA A 118 13.88 24.67 11.53
C ALA A 118 13.08 23.79 12.49
N ASN A 119 13.71 22.75 13.05
CA ASN A 119 13.08 21.83 14.00
C ASN A 119 12.82 22.51 15.36
N LEU A 120 13.78 23.27 15.88
CA LEU A 120 13.62 24.02 17.13
C LEU A 120 12.48 25.04 17.05
N CYS A 121 12.28 25.69 15.89
CA CYS A 121 11.23 26.70 15.70
C CYS A 121 9.88 26.11 15.26
N ALA A 122 9.82 24.81 14.90
CA ALA A 122 8.61 24.20 14.39
C ALA A 122 7.44 24.32 15.39
N ASN A 123 6.30 24.79 14.91
CA ASN A 123 5.04 24.95 15.66
C ASN A 123 5.15 25.74 16.98
N SER A 124 6.12 26.65 17.11
CA SER A 124 6.26 27.52 18.30
C SER A 124 6.58 28.96 17.92
N GLN A 125 5.65 29.88 18.20
CA GLN A 125 5.83 31.31 17.95
C GLN A 125 6.87 31.93 18.88
N GLU A 126 6.88 31.53 20.15
CA GLU A 126 7.83 32.01 21.16
C GLU A 126 9.28 31.68 20.77
N ARG A 127 9.57 30.43 20.40
CA ARG A 127 10.93 30.03 19.99
C ARG A 127 11.33 30.68 18.67
N SER A 128 10.38 30.87 17.75
CA SER A 128 10.60 31.62 16.51
C SER A 128 10.95 33.09 16.77
N ALA A 129 10.28 33.73 17.74
CA ALA A 129 10.59 35.08 18.21
C ALA A 129 12.00 35.17 18.78
N LYS A 130 12.30 34.30 19.76
CA LYS A 130 13.62 34.21 20.39
C LYS A 130 14.73 33.96 19.36
N ALA A 131 14.50 33.11 18.37
CA ALA A 131 15.44 32.87 17.28
C ALA A 131 15.67 34.13 16.43
N ALA A 132 14.60 34.86 16.09
CA ALA A 132 14.69 36.10 15.32
C ALA A 132 15.48 37.19 16.07
N ASP A 133 15.27 37.34 17.38
CA ASP A 133 15.99 38.29 18.25
C ASP A 133 17.48 37.94 18.34
N LEU A 134 17.81 36.65 18.26
CA LEU A 134 19.18 36.16 18.22
C LEU A 134 19.86 36.33 16.84
N GLY A 135 19.17 36.86 15.82
CA GLY A 135 19.74 37.12 14.50
C GLY A 135 19.48 36.04 13.45
N ALA A 136 18.63 35.04 13.73
CA ALA A 136 18.38 33.90 12.84
C ALA A 136 17.98 34.29 11.40
N LEU A 137 17.15 35.33 11.23
CA LEU A 137 16.70 35.78 9.91
C LEU A 137 17.88 36.17 9.02
N LYS A 138 18.79 37.00 9.53
CA LYS A 138 19.98 37.46 8.81
C LYS A 138 20.93 36.30 8.50
N ALA A 139 21.11 35.38 9.44
CA ALA A 139 21.97 34.22 9.27
C ALA A 139 21.44 33.28 8.17
N VAL A 140 20.14 32.98 8.19
CA VAL A 140 19.50 32.07 7.22
C VAL A 140 19.42 32.68 5.82
N VAL A 141 19.12 33.98 5.68
CA VAL A 141 19.13 34.64 4.36
C VAL A 141 20.54 34.62 3.76
N LYS A 142 21.57 34.90 4.56
CA LYS A 142 22.97 34.77 4.11
C LYS A 142 23.34 33.35 3.70
N ALA A 143 22.75 32.33 4.33
CA ALA A 143 22.96 30.93 3.94
C ALA A 143 22.38 30.65 2.54
N LEU A 144 21.17 31.15 2.27
CA LEU A 144 20.53 31.06 0.95
C LEU A 144 21.35 31.78 -0.14
N GLU A 145 21.90 32.96 0.18
CA GLU A 145 22.69 33.76 -0.76
C GLU A 145 24.06 33.14 -1.08
N ARG A 146 24.74 32.57 -0.07
CA ARG A 146 26.12 32.06 -0.20
C ARG A 146 26.22 30.65 -0.75
N HIS A 147 25.18 29.83 -0.58
CA HIS A 147 25.16 28.45 -1.05
C HIS A 147 24.08 28.23 -2.12
N PRO A 148 24.05 29.05 -3.19
CA PRO A 148 22.97 29.00 -4.15
C PRO A 148 22.99 27.76 -5.05
N SER A 149 24.06 26.96 -5.01
CA SER A 149 24.19 25.72 -5.77
C SER A 149 24.00 24.47 -4.92
N ASP A 150 23.91 24.60 -3.59
CA ASP A 150 23.70 23.46 -2.68
C ASP A 150 22.22 23.33 -2.31
N ALA A 151 21.53 22.42 -3.00
CA ALA A 151 20.12 22.18 -2.79
C ALA A 151 19.76 21.77 -1.35
N ASN A 152 20.67 21.12 -0.61
CA ASN A 152 20.40 20.74 0.77
C ASN A 152 20.43 21.95 1.70
N VAL A 153 21.38 22.88 1.49
CA VAL A 153 21.39 24.15 2.23
C VAL A 153 20.13 24.94 1.90
N LEU A 154 19.77 25.06 0.62
CA LEU A 154 18.59 25.80 0.18
C LEU A 154 17.28 25.26 0.77
N ARG A 155 17.09 23.93 0.77
CA ARG A 155 15.96 23.25 1.41
C ARG A 155 15.84 23.63 2.88
N HIS A 156 16.89 23.39 3.66
CA HIS A 156 16.82 23.51 5.11
C HIS A 156 16.81 24.97 5.56
N ALA A 157 17.55 25.85 4.87
CA ALA A 157 17.50 27.29 5.10
C ALA A 157 16.11 27.86 4.77
N SER A 158 15.48 27.44 3.66
CA SER A 158 14.09 27.83 3.35
C SER A 158 13.11 27.30 4.40
N GLY A 159 13.28 26.05 4.85
CA GLY A 159 12.52 25.46 5.95
C GLY A 159 12.58 26.31 7.22
N ALA A 160 13.80 26.66 7.66
CA ALA A 160 14.07 27.50 8.82
C ALA A 160 13.48 28.90 8.66
N LEU A 161 13.73 29.56 7.52
CA LEU A 161 13.21 30.89 7.22
C LEU A 161 11.68 30.93 7.30
N GLY A 162 11.01 29.92 6.75
CA GLY A 162 9.55 29.80 6.79
C GLY A 162 8.98 29.54 8.19
N ASN A 163 9.77 29.00 9.12
CA ASN A 163 9.35 28.80 10.51
C ASN A 163 9.59 30.08 11.34
N VAL A 164 10.74 30.74 11.16
CA VAL A 164 11.07 31.99 11.86
C VAL A 164 10.17 33.15 11.38
N CYS A 165 9.79 33.18 10.09
CA CYS A 165 8.88 34.19 9.50
C CYS A 165 7.40 33.91 9.76
N HIS A 166 7.01 33.72 11.02
CA HIS A 166 5.62 33.39 11.38
C HIS A 166 4.67 34.61 11.38
N ASP A 167 5.12 35.80 11.78
CA ASP A 167 4.30 37.02 11.86
C ASP A 167 4.72 38.11 10.86
N GLN A 168 3.92 39.18 10.81
CA GLN A 168 4.06 40.25 9.83
C GLN A 168 5.36 41.04 9.99
N GLU A 169 5.77 41.34 11.22
CA GLU A 169 6.99 42.09 11.52
C GLU A 169 8.22 41.30 11.06
N ARG A 170 8.28 40.00 11.37
CA ARG A 170 9.41 39.14 10.95
C ARG A 170 9.45 38.93 9.45
N ARG A 171 8.29 38.86 8.78
CA ARG A 171 8.23 38.82 7.31
C ARG A 171 8.78 40.10 6.67
N ALA A 172 8.42 41.27 7.21
CA ALA A 172 8.96 42.56 6.75
C ALA A 172 10.47 42.62 6.94
N LYS A 173 10.95 42.28 8.15
CA LYS A 173 12.38 42.22 8.46
C LYS A 173 13.15 41.23 7.57
N ALA A 174 12.57 40.07 7.25
CA ALA A 174 13.16 39.12 6.33
C ALA A 174 13.23 39.67 4.89
N ALA A 175 12.18 40.37 4.44
CA ALA A 175 12.18 41.03 3.13
C ALA A 175 13.25 42.12 3.05
N ASP A 176 13.40 42.97 4.08
CA ASP A 176 14.44 44.00 4.17
C ASP A 176 15.86 43.40 4.16
N LEU A 177 16.00 42.16 4.62
CA LEU A 177 17.26 41.40 4.59
C LEU A 177 17.55 40.73 3.24
N GLY A 178 16.68 40.86 2.23
CA GLY A 178 16.87 40.26 0.91
C GLY A 178 16.27 38.85 0.75
N ALA A 179 15.44 38.39 1.70
CA ALA A 179 14.88 37.03 1.66
C ALA A 179 14.08 36.73 0.39
N LEU A 180 13.35 37.72 -0.15
CA LEU A 180 12.55 37.53 -1.35
C LEU A 180 13.42 37.19 -2.55
N GLU A 181 14.46 37.98 -2.79
CA GLU A 181 15.41 37.78 -3.89
C GLU A 181 16.18 36.46 -3.72
N ALA A 182 16.64 36.15 -2.49
CA ALA A 182 17.35 34.92 -2.20
C ALA A 182 16.49 33.66 -2.47
N VAL A 183 15.21 33.69 -2.08
CA VAL A 183 14.26 32.60 -2.31
C VAL A 183 13.89 32.47 -3.79
N VAL A 184 13.69 33.57 -4.52
CA VAL A 184 13.45 33.55 -5.97
C VAL A 184 14.67 32.98 -6.71
N LYS A 185 15.89 33.42 -6.37
CA LYS A 185 17.10 32.84 -6.96
C LYS A 185 17.26 31.35 -6.66
N ALA A 186 16.84 30.88 -5.47
CA ALA A 186 16.83 29.46 -5.16
C ALA A 186 15.85 28.69 -6.05
N LEU A 187 14.65 29.25 -6.31
CA LEU A 187 13.66 28.70 -7.23
C LEU A 187 14.17 28.66 -8.68
N GLU A 188 14.79 29.72 -9.15
CA GLU A 188 15.32 29.84 -10.52
C GLU A 188 16.51 28.91 -10.78
N ARG A 189 17.40 28.75 -9.80
CA ARG A 189 18.63 27.94 -9.95
C ARG A 189 18.40 26.44 -9.81
N HIS A 190 17.35 26.03 -9.10
CA HIS A 190 17.05 24.60 -8.87
C HIS A 190 15.64 24.21 -9.34
N PRO A 191 15.27 24.47 -10.61
CA PRO A 191 13.91 24.21 -11.12
C PRO A 191 13.53 22.72 -11.09
N SER A 192 14.54 21.84 -11.02
CA SER A 192 14.40 20.38 -10.96
C SER A 192 14.42 19.79 -9.54
N ASP A 193 14.87 20.53 -8.52
CA ASP A 193 14.90 20.04 -7.13
C ASP A 193 13.56 20.33 -6.45
N ALA A 194 12.70 19.31 -6.39
CA ALA A 194 11.32 19.45 -5.91
C ALA A 194 11.22 19.93 -4.45
N GLU A 195 12.20 19.62 -3.62
CA GLU A 195 12.16 19.97 -2.21
C GLU A 195 12.64 21.43 -1.99
N VAL A 196 13.64 21.89 -2.77
CA VAL A 196 13.96 23.31 -2.88
C VAL A 196 12.75 24.08 -3.42
N GLN A 197 12.11 23.60 -4.49
CA GLN A 197 10.92 24.24 -5.05
C GLN A 197 9.77 24.32 -4.03
N SER A 198 9.50 23.24 -3.29
CA SER A 198 8.45 23.18 -2.28
C SER A 198 8.72 24.14 -1.11
N GLN A 199 9.90 24.04 -0.47
CA GLN A 199 10.23 24.86 0.69
C GLN A 199 10.36 26.33 0.31
N ALA A 200 11.02 26.64 -0.82
CA ALA A 200 11.18 28.02 -1.29
C ALA A 200 9.84 28.61 -1.72
N SER A 201 8.96 27.88 -2.42
CA SER A 201 7.62 28.37 -2.79
C SER A 201 6.73 28.61 -1.57
N ARG A 202 6.82 27.75 -0.55
CA ARG A 202 6.13 27.94 0.73
C ARG A 202 6.57 29.24 1.41
N VAL A 203 7.88 29.52 1.43
CA VAL A 203 8.42 30.78 1.99
C VAL A 203 8.03 31.97 1.13
N LEU A 204 8.13 31.86 -0.20
CA LEU A 204 7.74 32.90 -1.14
C LEU A 204 6.28 33.29 -0.94
N GLY A 205 5.37 32.31 -0.85
CA GLY A 205 3.96 32.56 -0.56
C GLY A 205 3.72 33.22 0.80
N LYS A 206 4.54 32.92 1.82
CA LYS A 206 4.49 33.63 3.11
C LYS A 206 4.96 35.07 2.98
N LEU A 207 6.08 35.33 2.31
CA LEU A 207 6.65 36.67 2.13
C LEU A 207 5.75 37.56 1.25
N LEU A 208 5.14 37.01 0.20
CA LEU A 208 4.27 37.74 -0.74
C LEU A 208 2.87 38.06 -0.18
N ARG A 209 2.42 37.40 0.89
CA ARG A 209 1.19 37.84 1.59
C ARG A 209 1.27 39.28 2.11
N ASN A 210 2.48 39.87 2.20
CA ASN A 210 2.66 41.29 2.50
C ASN A 210 2.50 42.22 1.28
N SER A 211 2.71 41.78 0.03
CA SER A 211 2.68 42.69 -1.14
C SER A 211 1.27 43.07 -1.60
N GLN A 212 0.26 42.24 -1.32
CA GLN A 212 -1.13 42.52 -1.71
C GLN A 212 -1.92 43.39 -0.71
N GLN A 213 -1.38 43.68 0.48
CA GLN A 213 -2.02 44.60 1.43
C GLN A 213 -1.57 46.05 1.27
N SER A 214 -0.46 46.33 0.57
CA SER A 214 -0.02 47.71 0.31
C SER A 214 -0.49 48.27 -1.04
N GLN A 215 -1.26 47.51 -1.84
CA GLN A 215 -1.75 47.92 -3.17
C GLN A 215 -3.27 47.97 -3.33
N LEU A 216 -4.06 47.78 -2.25
CA LEU A 216 -5.53 47.83 -2.30
C LEU A 216 -6.15 49.14 -1.78
N THR A 217 -5.38 50.22 -1.74
CA THR A 217 -5.90 51.59 -1.54
C THR A 217 -5.54 52.47 -2.73
N ASP A 218 -6.04 52.15 -3.92
CA ASP A 218 -6.46 53.19 -4.89
C ASP A 218 -7.22 52.60 -6.08
N GLY A 219 -8.40 53.18 -6.35
CA GLY A 219 -9.25 52.96 -7.54
C GLY A 219 -10.12 51.69 -7.47
N GLY A 220 -11.45 51.72 -7.48
CA GLY A 220 -12.35 52.73 -8.01
C GLY A 220 -13.41 52.03 -8.85
N ALA A 221 -14.57 51.80 -8.23
CA ALA A 221 -15.92 51.68 -8.79
C ALA A 221 -16.20 50.89 -10.09
N GLY A 222 -17.12 49.93 -9.96
CA GLY A 222 -18.41 50.02 -10.68
C GLY A 222 -18.58 49.14 -11.92
N GLY A 223 -19.59 48.27 -11.89
CA GLY A 223 -20.07 47.60 -13.11
C GLY A 223 -21.01 46.42 -12.87
N ALA A 224 -22.22 46.70 -12.38
CA ALA A 224 -23.31 45.72 -12.31
C ALA A 224 -23.96 45.48 -13.67
N ARG A 225 -24.42 44.25 -13.96
CA ARG A 225 -25.65 43.93 -14.74
C ARG A 225 -25.98 42.42 -14.71
N PRO A 226 -27.21 41.99 -15.07
CA PRO A 226 -28.17 41.49 -14.10
C PRO A 226 -28.68 40.06 -14.37
N SER A 227 -29.43 39.54 -13.39
CA SER A 227 -30.17 38.29 -13.38
C SER A 227 -31.46 38.33 -14.21
N THR A 228 -31.77 37.23 -14.91
CA THR A 228 -33.14 36.82 -15.25
C THR A 228 -33.28 35.30 -15.12
N PRO A 229 -34.45 34.75 -14.68
CA PRO A 229 -34.63 33.33 -14.40
C PRO A 229 -35.36 32.58 -15.53
N ALA A 230 -35.15 31.26 -15.56
CA ALA A 230 -35.74 30.30 -16.50
C ALA A 230 -37.25 30.02 -16.26
N PRO A 231 -38.00 29.57 -17.28
CA PRO A 231 -39.37 29.10 -17.11
C PRO A 231 -39.42 27.59 -16.81
N THR A 232 -40.38 27.21 -15.98
CA THR A 232 -40.82 25.82 -15.77
C THR A 232 -41.73 25.36 -16.92
N PRO A 233 -41.80 24.04 -17.17
CA PRO A 233 -43.09 23.46 -17.51
C PRO A 233 -43.48 22.24 -16.65
N LYS A 234 -44.79 22.14 -16.55
CA LYS A 234 -45.65 21.25 -15.77
C LYS A 234 -45.54 19.76 -16.11
N SER A 235 -45.98 18.99 -15.12
CA SER A 235 -46.30 17.57 -15.11
C SER A 235 -46.98 17.01 -16.36
N ALA A 236 -46.65 15.75 -16.71
CA ALA A 236 -47.64 14.71 -16.95
C ALA A 236 -46.97 13.30 -17.01
N THR A 237 -47.69 12.34 -16.41
CA THR A 237 -47.75 10.90 -16.70
C THR A 237 -46.57 9.99 -16.34
N ALA A 238 -46.84 9.18 -15.31
CA ALA A 238 -46.10 8.00 -14.87
C ALA A 238 -46.57 6.72 -15.58
N ALA A 239 -45.64 5.80 -15.83
CA ALA A 239 -45.79 4.34 -15.89
C ALA A 239 -44.40 3.68 -16.06
N PRO A 240 -44.20 2.38 -15.77
CA PRO A 240 -44.36 1.71 -14.48
C PRO A 240 -43.03 1.07 -14.01
N THR A 241 -42.93 0.82 -12.70
CA THR A 241 -41.87 0.03 -12.06
C THR A 241 -42.03 -1.45 -12.38
N ALA A 242 -40.98 -2.09 -12.90
CA ALA A 242 -40.92 -3.54 -13.04
C ALA A 242 -40.60 -4.20 -11.68
N GLN A 243 -41.66 -4.55 -10.96
CA GLN A 243 -41.66 -5.61 -9.94
C GLN A 243 -42.72 -6.63 -10.37
N GLU A 244 -42.30 -7.81 -10.82
CA GLU A 244 -43.08 -9.06 -10.80
C GLU A 244 -42.06 -10.15 -10.41
N VAL A 245 -42.11 -10.74 -9.21
CA VAL A 245 -43.11 -11.67 -8.67
C VAL A 245 -43.31 -12.86 -9.60
N ILE A 246 -42.53 -13.92 -9.34
CA ILE A 246 -42.97 -15.29 -9.63
C ILE A 246 -43.51 -15.86 -8.32
N SER A 247 -44.83 -15.93 -8.23
CA SER A 247 -45.55 -16.78 -7.28
C SER A 247 -46.25 -17.87 -8.05
N ARG A 248 -46.01 -19.15 -7.71
CA ARG A 248 -47.06 -20.18 -7.70
C ARG A 248 -46.63 -21.45 -6.95
N GLU A 249 -47.55 -21.84 -6.06
CA GLU A 249 -47.85 -23.15 -5.47
C GLU A 249 -46.92 -23.74 -4.39
N GLU A 250 -47.44 -23.78 -3.16
CA GLU A 250 -46.97 -24.63 -2.05
C GLU A 250 -47.45 -26.08 -2.26
N PRO A 251 -46.57 -27.07 -2.02
CA PRO A 251 -46.85 -28.00 -0.91
C PRO A 251 -45.61 -28.44 -0.11
N GLU A 252 -45.82 -28.73 1.18
CA GLU A 252 -45.03 -29.56 2.13
C GLU A 252 -43.50 -29.38 2.27
N THR A 253 -42.89 -28.35 1.69
CA THR A 253 -41.42 -28.20 1.59
C THR A 253 -40.79 -27.17 2.55
N GLU A 254 -41.56 -26.46 3.38
CA GLU A 254 -41.00 -25.40 4.25
C GLU A 254 -39.99 -25.92 5.27
N LYS A 255 -40.14 -27.13 5.83
CA LYS A 255 -39.13 -27.74 6.73
C LYS A 255 -37.83 -28.14 6.02
N LYS A 256 -37.84 -28.37 4.70
CA LYS A 256 -36.61 -28.62 3.91
C LYS A 256 -35.91 -27.32 3.49
N ARG A 257 -36.60 -26.18 3.49
CA ARG A 257 -36.10 -24.89 3.02
C ARG A 257 -35.16 -24.17 3.99
N PHE A 258 -34.97 -24.73 5.19
CA PHE A 258 -34.18 -24.16 6.29
C PHE A 258 -33.10 -25.11 6.82
N SER A 259 -32.78 -26.18 6.10
CA SER A 259 -31.78 -27.16 6.55
C SER A 259 -30.37 -26.72 6.14
N LEU A 260 -29.43 -26.66 7.10
CA LEU A 260 -28.00 -26.57 6.80
C LEU A 260 -27.36 -27.96 6.59
N ASP A 261 -28.09 -28.94 6.02
CA ASP A 261 -27.57 -30.29 5.76
C ASP A 261 -26.50 -30.25 4.66
N MET A 262 -25.30 -29.87 5.07
CA MET A 262 -24.12 -29.64 4.24
C MET A 262 -23.60 -30.93 3.61
N ASP A 263 -23.88 -32.07 4.24
CA ASP A 263 -23.44 -33.39 3.76
C ASP A 263 -24.29 -33.89 2.58
N LYS A 264 -25.45 -33.28 2.32
CA LYS A 264 -26.32 -33.55 1.16
C LYS A 264 -26.32 -32.45 0.09
N SER A 265 -25.50 -31.42 0.27
CA SER A 265 -25.44 -30.25 -0.60
C SER A 265 -24.18 -30.27 -1.47
N ASP A 266 -24.33 -30.05 -2.78
CA ASP A 266 -23.20 -29.86 -3.71
C ASP A 266 -22.49 -28.50 -3.49
N ILE A 267 -23.01 -27.65 -2.60
CA ILE A 267 -22.48 -26.32 -2.29
C ILE A 267 -21.35 -26.46 -1.26
N PRO A 268 -20.15 -25.92 -1.54
CA PRO A 268 -19.07 -25.86 -0.57
C PRO A 268 -19.50 -25.22 0.75
N ALA A 269 -19.08 -25.84 1.84
CA ALA A 269 -19.47 -25.50 3.20
C ALA A 269 -19.41 -23.98 3.53
N GLY A 270 -18.30 -23.31 3.21
CA GLY A 270 -18.16 -21.88 3.51
C GLY A 270 -19.07 -20.99 2.67
N ILE A 271 -19.34 -21.37 1.42
CA ILE A 271 -20.32 -20.67 0.56
C ILE A 271 -21.72 -20.82 1.13
N HIS A 272 -22.08 -22.01 1.60
CA HIS A 272 -23.38 -22.25 2.21
C HIS A 272 -23.60 -21.38 3.46
N ILE A 273 -22.56 -21.22 4.30
CA ILE A 273 -22.57 -20.31 5.45
C ILE A 273 -22.82 -18.86 5.00
N CYS A 274 -22.06 -18.37 4.02
CA CYS A 274 -22.24 -17.02 3.47
C CYS A 274 -23.67 -16.79 2.95
N GLN A 275 -24.18 -17.71 2.13
CA GLN A 275 -25.52 -17.60 1.54
C GLN A 275 -26.62 -17.63 2.60
N SER A 276 -26.42 -18.40 3.68
CA SER A 276 -27.34 -18.46 4.80
C SER A 276 -27.40 -17.12 5.54
N LEU A 277 -26.26 -16.48 5.80
CA LEU A 277 -26.22 -15.15 6.41
C LEU A 277 -26.75 -14.05 5.50
N ASP A 278 -26.46 -14.09 4.20
CA ASP A 278 -27.06 -13.18 3.22
C ASP A 278 -28.59 -13.26 3.30
N ARG A 279 -29.15 -14.46 3.42
CA ARG A 279 -30.60 -14.67 3.56
C ARG A 279 -31.14 -14.11 4.88
N VAL A 280 -30.45 -14.32 5.99
CA VAL A 280 -30.81 -13.72 7.29
C VAL A 280 -30.81 -12.19 7.18
N TYR A 281 -29.77 -11.61 6.57
CA TYR A 281 -29.68 -10.17 6.35
C TYR A 281 -30.86 -9.64 5.54
N GLN A 282 -31.24 -10.31 4.44
CA GLN A 282 -32.40 -9.91 3.64
C GLN A 282 -33.69 -9.91 4.45
N CYS A 283 -33.93 -10.91 5.30
CA CYS A 283 -35.09 -10.91 6.21
C CYS A 283 -35.11 -9.70 7.15
N PHE A 284 -33.94 -9.24 7.61
CA PHE A 284 -33.83 -8.04 8.45
C PHE A 284 -34.03 -6.73 7.67
N GLN A 285 -33.96 -6.75 6.34
CA GLN A 285 -34.27 -5.59 5.49
C GLN A 285 -35.75 -5.53 5.08
N THR A 286 -36.55 -6.56 5.38
CA THR A 286 -37.98 -6.62 5.02
C THR A 286 -38.86 -6.67 6.28
N SER A 287 -40.18 -6.81 6.10
CA SER A 287 -41.11 -7.05 7.20
C SER A 287 -40.96 -8.46 7.84
N GLU A 288 -40.03 -9.29 7.36
CA GLU A 288 -39.85 -10.68 7.79
C GLU A 288 -38.80 -10.87 8.90
N VAL A 289 -38.56 -9.83 9.71
CA VAL A 289 -37.53 -9.84 10.77
C VAL A 289 -37.64 -11.05 11.70
N ALA A 290 -38.87 -11.41 12.11
CA ALA A 290 -39.12 -12.55 12.99
C ALA A 290 -38.68 -13.89 12.37
N LYS A 291 -38.91 -14.08 11.06
CA LYS A 291 -38.45 -15.26 10.32
C LYS A 291 -36.92 -15.30 10.23
N GLY A 292 -36.29 -14.14 10.05
CA GLY A 292 -34.83 -13.99 10.08
C GLY A 292 -34.24 -14.41 11.44
N ASP A 293 -34.86 -13.97 12.53
CA ASP A 293 -34.43 -14.33 13.90
C ASP A 293 -34.61 -15.82 14.19
N GLU A 294 -35.72 -16.41 13.77
CA GLU A 294 -35.96 -17.86 13.91
C GLU A 294 -34.95 -18.68 13.11
N PHE A 295 -34.69 -18.28 11.86
CA PHE A 295 -33.73 -18.96 10.99
C PHE A 295 -32.30 -18.86 11.55
N LEU A 296 -31.89 -17.68 12.02
CA LEU A 296 -30.58 -17.48 12.62
C LEU A 296 -30.38 -18.38 13.86
N LYS A 297 -31.40 -18.49 14.71
CA LYS A 297 -31.39 -19.40 15.87
C LYS A 297 -31.27 -20.86 15.45
N ALA A 298 -32.01 -21.28 14.42
CA ALA A 298 -31.92 -22.63 13.87
C ALA A 298 -30.51 -22.93 13.35
N CYS A 299 -29.89 -22.00 12.61
CA CYS A 299 -28.52 -22.15 12.13
C CYS A 299 -27.50 -22.33 13.27
N CYS A 300 -27.61 -21.53 14.33
CA CYS A 300 -26.74 -21.65 15.51
C CYS A 300 -26.96 -22.98 16.27
N GLN A 301 -28.21 -23.42 16.41
CA GLN A 301 -28.53 -24.71 17.04
C GLN A 301 -27.94 -25.87 16.25
N GLU A 302 -28.10 -25.87 14.93
CA GLU A 302 -27.56 -26.91 14.03
C GLU A 302 -26.03 -26.93 14.08
N ALA A 303 -25.37 -25.77 14.04
CA ALA A 303 -23.92 -25.64 14.11
C ALA A 303 -23.30 -26.18 15.41
N ARG A 304 -24.07 -26.24 16.51
CA ARG A 304 -23.63 -26.71 17.83
C ARG A 304 -23.90 -28.20 18.07
N LEU A 305 -24.53 -28.90 17.12
CA LEU A 305 -24.74 -30.33 17.24
C LEU A 305 -23.40 -31.08 17.15
N PRO A 306 -23.20 -32.16 17.93
CA PRO A 306 -21.98 -32.98 17.86
C PRO A 306 -21.69 -33.53 16.46
N VAL A 307 -22.75 -33.81 15.69
CA VAL A 307 -22.70 -34.35 14.32
C VAL A 307 -22.51 -33.29 13.25
N ALA A 308 -22.53 -32.00 13.59
CA ALA A 308 -22.43 -30.93 12.59
C ALA A 308 -21.07 -30.94 11.87
N HIS A 309 -21.09 -30.52 10.61
CA HIS A 309 -19.89 -30.36 9.78
C HIS A 309 -18.87 -29.43 10.46
N GLU A 310 -17.59 -29.78 10.43
CA GLU A 310 -16.55 -29.09 11.21
C GLU A 310 -16.45 -27.59 10.87
N ARG A 311 -16.48 -27.24 9.58
CA ARG A 311 -16.51 -25.82 9.14
C ARG A 311 -17.71 -25.04 9.66
N LEU A 312 -18.85 -25.70 9.92
CA LEU A 312 -20.04 -25.05 10.46
C LEU A 312 -19.85 -24.75 11.95
N LYS A 313 -19.29 -25.69 12.70
CA LYS A 313 -18.89 -25.51 14.12
C LYS A 313 -17.90 -24.36 14.30
N GLN A 314 -16.94 -24.24 13.38
CA GLN A 314 -15.92 -23.19 13.38
C GLN A 314 -16.39 -21.86 12.76
N SER A 315 -17.63 -21.80 12.27
CA SER A 315 -18.21 -20.58 11.68
C SER A 315 -18.84 -19.68 12.75
N VAL A 316 -19.30 -18.51 12.34
CA VAL A 316 -20.03 -17.61 13.23
C VAL A 316 -21.27 -18.27 13.86
N PHE A 317 -21.92 -19.23 13.19
CA PHE A 317 -23.08 -19.92 13.75
C PHE A 317 -22.72 -20.81 14.94
N GLY A 318 -21.55 -21.46 14.90
CA GLY A 318 -21.08 -22.30 15.99
C GLY A 318 -20.47 -21.51 17.14
N LEU A 319 -19.88 -20.33 16.85
CA LEU A 319 -19.08 -19.57 17.81
C LEU A 319 -19.81 -18.41 18.49
N LEU A 320 -20.78 -17.78 17.82
CA LEU A 320 -21.48 -16.59 18.32
C LEU A 320 -22.91 -16.91 18.70
N GLU A 321 -23.47 -16.12 19.62
CA GLU A 321 -24.91 -16.12 19.88
C GLU A 321 -25.68 -15.40 18.75
N PRO A 322 -26.94 -15.78 18.48
CA PRO A 322 -27.77 -15.15 17.44
C PRO A 322 -27.79 -13.61 17.52
N GLU A 323 -27.91 -13.07 18.73
CA GLU A 323 -27.95 -11.62 18.96
C GLU A 323 -26.63 -10.95 18.57
N GLU A 324 -25.48 -11.61 18.76
CA GLU A 324 -24.17 -11.07 18.38
C GLU A 324 -23.97 -11.09 16.86
N ILE A 325 -24.41 -12.17 16.19
CA ILE A 325 -24.40 -12.24 14.73
C ILE A 325 -25.28 -11.12 14.16
N LYS A 326 -26.46 -10.90 14.75
CA LYS A 326 -27.37 -9.80 14.38
C LYS A 326 -26.73 -8.42 14.57
N GLU A 327 -25.97 -8.20 15.64
CA GLU A 327 -25.21 -6.96 15.83
C GLU A 327 -24.20 -6.70 14.71
N PHE A 328 -23.49 -7.73 14.24
CA PHE A 328 -22.57 -7.59 13.11
C PHE A 328 -23.29 -7.39 11.77
N LEU A 329 -24.37 -8.12 11.53
CA LEU A 329 -25.19 -7.97 10.32
C LEU A 329 -25.79 -6.57 10.19
N LEU A 330 -26.19 -5.97 11.32
CA LEU A 330 -26.78 -4.64 11.37
C LEU A 330 -25.76 -3.53 11.68
N ALA A 331 -24.46 -3.83 11.63
CA ALA A 331 -23.42 -2.81 11.77
C ALA A 331 -23.37 -1.91 10.52
N PRO A 332 -23.04 -0.60 10.66
CA PRO A 332 -22.84 0.30 9.51
C PRO A 332 -21.85 -0.25 8.48
N ASP A 333 -20.78 -0.88 8.94
CA ASP A 333 -19.78 -1.53 8.08
C ASP A 333 -20.37 -2.58 7.14
N HIS A 334 -21.20 -3.47 7.69
CA HIS A 334 -21.75 -4.57 6.92
C HIS A 334 -22.88 -4.10 6.00
N ARG A 335 -23.68 -3.11 6.42
CA ARG A 335 -24.68 -2.50 5.52
C ARG A 335 -24.03 -1.82 4.32
N MET A 336 -22.97 -1.06 4.55
CA MET A 336 -22.18 -0.43 3.49
C MET A 336 -21.58 -1.47 2.54
N TRP A 337 -21.05 -2.56 3.10
CA TRP A 337 -20.59 -3.71 2.31
C TRP A 337 -21.67 -4.28 1.40
N MET A 338 -22.89 -4.50 1.91
CA MET A 338 -23.98 -5.05 1.12
C MET A 338 -24.42 -4.10 -0.02
N GLU A 339 -24.36 -2.78 0.21
CA GLU A 339 -24.56 -1.78 -0.85
C GLU A 339 -23.43 -1.85 -1.92
N ILE A 340 -22.17 -1.89 -1.50
CA ILE A 340 -21.00 -2.02 -2.39
C ILE A 340 -21.05 -3.32 -3.20
N LYS A 341 -21.39 -4.44 -2.56
CA LYS A 341 -21.56 -5.76 -3.18
C LYS A 341 -22.59 -5.67 -4.31
N GLY A 342 -23.81 -5.22 -4.02
CA GLY A 342 -24.88 -5.12 -5.02
C GLY A 342 -24.54 -4.17 -6.17
N ARG A 343 -23.89 -3.03 -5.90
CA ARG A 343 -23.42 -2.12 -6.96
C ARG A 343 -22.36 -2.75 -7.84
N THR A 344 -21.45 -3.52 -7.25
CA THR A 344 -20.37 -4.17 -7.99
C THR A 344 -20.89 -5.32 -8.84
N GLU A 345 -21.84 -6.09 -8.32
CA GLU A 345 -22.56 -7.10 -9.11
C GLU A 345 -23.30 -6.47 -10.30
N ARG A 346 -24.00 -5.34 -10.10
CA ARG A 346 -24.65 -4.63 -11.22
C ARG A 346 -23.63 -4.07 -12.21
N PHE A 347 -22.51 -3.52 -11.73
CA PHE A 347 -21.43 -3.05 -12.59
C PHE A 347 -20.84 -4.20 -13.44
N LEU A 348 -20.60 -5.37 -12.85
CA LEU A 348 -20.14 -6.55 -13.60
C LEU A 348 -21.14 -6.99 -14.67
N GLN A 349 -22.45 -6.97 -14.36
CA GLN A 349 -23.49 -7.25 -15.36
C GLN A 349 -23.41 -6.25 -16.51
N LEU A 350 -23.25 -4.95 -16.21
CA LEU A 350 -23.11 -3.92 -17.23
C LEU A 350 -21.90 -4.22 -18.13
N LEU A 351 -20.75 -4.60 -17.57
CA LEU A 351 -19.55 -4.95 -18.35
C LEU A 351 -19.75 -6.12 -19.35
N ASP A 352 -20.75 -6.97 -19.10
CA ASP A 352 -21.11 -8.10 -19.96
C ASP A 352 -22.15 -7.74 -21.03
N GLU A 353 -22.82 -6.58 -20.93
CA GLU A 353 -23.86 -6.16 -21.88
C GLU A 353 -23.27 -5.86 -23.28
N PRO A 354 -23.89 -6.34 -24.37
CA PRO A 354 -23.45 -6.04 -25.73
C PRO A 354 -23.51 -4.53 -26.02
N GLY A 355 -22.35 -3.87 -26.16
CA GLY A 355 -22.25 -2.43 -26.44
C GLY A 355 -21.32 -1.65 -25.51
N THR A 356 -21.07 -2.16 -24.30
CA THR A 356 -20.08 -1.58 -23.36
C THR A 356 -18.65 -1.61 -23.90
N ARG A 357 -18.34 -2.56 -24.79
CA ARG A 357 -17.06 -2.66 -25.47
C ARG A 357 -17.06 -1.74 -26.68
N VAL A 358 -16.84 -0.45 -26.45
CA VAL A 358 -16.61 0.52 -27.53
C VAL A 358 -15.47 -0.01 -28.40
N GLN A 359 -15.71 -0.23 -29.71
CA GLN A 359 -14.68 -0.68 -30.63
C GLN A 359 -13.74 0.48 -30.95
N TRP A 360 -12.60 0.52 -30.26
CA TRP A 360 -11.56 1.51 -30.47
C TRP A 360 -10.72 1.19 -31.71
N LYS A 361 -10.49 2.21 -32.57
CA LYS A 361 -9.46 2.12 -33.61
C LYS A 361 -8.12 2.59 -33.03
N VAL A 362 -7.26 1.62 -32.77
CA VAL A 362 -5.96 1.75 -32.07
C VAL A 362 -5.03 2.81 -32.67
N LYS A 363 -5.04 3.01 -34.00
CA LYS A 363 -4.12 3.92 -34.71
C LYS A 363 -4.44 5.42 -34.60
N SER A 364 -5.66 5.82 -34.24
CA SER A 364 -6.05 7.25 -34.30
C SER A 364 -5.73 8.03 -33.02
N ILE A 365 -5.18 7.39 -31.98
CA ILE A 365 -5.03 7.99 -30.65
C ILE A 365 -3.67 7.75 -29.97
N THR A 366 -2.81 6.87 -30.50
CA THR A 366 -1.47 6.65 -29.96
C THR A 366 -0.53 7.78 -30.41
N PRO A 367 0.14 8.51 -29.48
CA PRO A 367 1.12 9.52 -29.85
C PRO A 367 2.33 8.91 -30.59
N GLU A 368 2.92 9.66 -31.53
CA GLU A 368 4.22 9.29 -32.10
C GLU A 368 5.31 9.36 -31.01
N SER A 369 6.10 8.31 -30.88
CA SER A 369 7.16 8.18 -29.85
C SER A 369 8.48 7.76 -30.47
N LYS A 370 9.57 8.31 -29.94
CA LYS A 370 10.95 7.97 -30.33
C LYS A 370 11.52 6.74 -29.60
N HIS A 371 10.80 6.21 -28.60
CA HIS A 371 11.27 5.06 -27.81
C HIS A 371 10.83 3.74 -28.42
N GLU A 372 11.63 3.19 -29.34
CA GLU A 372 11.31 1.95 -30.06
C GLU A 372 11.00 0.77 -29.12
N VAL A 373 11.85 0.52 -28.12
CA VAL A 373 11.67 -0.57 -27.14
C VAL A 373 10.31 -0.50 -26.46
N LEU A 374 9.97 0.63 -25.86
CA LEU A 374 8.72 0.79 -25.10
C LEU A 374 7.49 0.79 -26.01
N ARG A 375 7.63 1.21 -27.27
CA ARG A 375 6.57 1.19 -28.27
C ARG A 375 6.24 -0.22 -28.76
N THR A 376 7.25 -1.08 -28.89
CA THR A 376 7.09 -2.44 -29.43
C THR A 376 6.93 -3.51 -28.36
N LEU A 377 7.30 -3.23 -27.11
CA LEU A 377 7.17 -4.18 -26.01
C LEU A 377 5.73 -4.70 -25.89
N ARG A 378 5.56 -5.99 -25.65
CA ARG A 378 4.27 -6.55 -25.21
C ARG A 378 4.33 -6.71 -23.70
N PRO A 379 3.70 -5.81 -22.92
CA PRO A 379 3.84 -5.83 -21.48
C PRO A 379 3.23 -7.11 -20.90
N VAL A 380 3.98 -7.74 -20.02
CA VAL A 380 3.54 -8.91 -19.26
C VAL A 380 3.19 -8.47 -17.85
N ILE A 381 1.97 -8.76 -17.42
CA ILE A 381 1.50 -8.39 -16.07
C ILE A 381 1.14 -9.66 -15.31
N MET A 382 1.86 -9.91 -14.22
CA MET A 382 1.43 -10.85 -13.18
C MET A 382 0.59 -10.07 -12.17
N ASP A 383 -0.73 -10.08 -12.34
CA ASP A 383 -1.65 -9.30 -11.51
C ASP A 383 -1.76 -9.87 -10.10
N GLN A 384 -1.60 -9.01 -9.10
CA GLN A 384 -1.68 -9.36 -7.68
C GLN A 384 -2.96 -8.84 -7.02
N THR A 385 -3.89 -8.20 -7.74
CA THR A 385 -5.02 -7.46 -7.16
C THR A 385 -5.94 -8.34 -6.31
N VAL A 386 -6.07 -9.62 -6.65
CA VAL A 386 -6.90 -10.59 -5.90
C VAL A 386 -6.17 -11.16 -4.68
N ARG A 387 -4.90 -11.54 -4.85
CA ARG A 387 -4.08 -12.14 -3.80
C ARG A 387 -3.61 -11.11 -2.78
N GLU A 388 -3.10 -9.96 -3.24
CA GLU A 388 -2.79 -8.77 -2.45
C GLU A 388 -3.89 -7.72 -2.65
N PRO A 389 -5.07 -7.91 -2.04
CA PRO A 389 -6.03 -6.82 -1.90
C PRO A 389 -5.37 -5.70 -1.07
N ALA A 390 -5.97 -4.50 -0.99
CA ALA A 390 -5.42 -3.35 -0.27
C ALA A 390 -4.90 -3.72 1.13
N THR A 391 -3.62 -4.06 1.27
CA THR A 391 -3.11 -4.70 2.50
C THR A 391 -3.04 -3.71 3.65
N ASN A 392 -3.29 -2.43 3.40
CA ASN A 392 -3.47 -1.43 4.42
C ASN A 392 -4.93 -1.26 4.86
N THR A 393 -5.91 -1.99 4.32
CA THR A 393 -7.30 -1.84 4.75
C THR A 393 -7.53 -2.48 6.12
N PRO A 394 -8.26 -1.82 7.04
CA PRO A 394 -8.56 -2.38 8.35
C PRO A 394 -9.79 -3.31 8.30
N PHE A 395 -10.43 -3.38 7.13
CA PHE A 395 -11.65 -4.15 6.95
C PHE A 395 -11.35 -5.59 6.55
N GLY A 396 -12.10 -6.54 7.11
CA GLY A 396 -12.01 -7.94 6.72
C GLY A 396 -12.32 -8.16 5.23
N HIS A 397 -11.46 -8.92 4.54
CA HIS A 397 -11.71 -9.35 3.15
C HIS A 397 -12.53 -10.63 3.15
N THR A 398 -13.59 -10.71 2.33
CA THR A 398 -14.40 -11.92 2.20
C THR A 398 -14.00 -12.71 0.95
N GLY A 399 -14.26 -14.03 0.92
CA GLY A 399 -13.98 -14.84 -0.27
C GLY A 399 -14.79 -14.37 -1.49
N TYR A 400 -16.03 -13.92 -1.27
CA TYR A 400 -16.87 -13.39 -2.36
C TYR A 400 -16.39 -12.03 -2.87
N MET A 401 -15.89 -11.15 -1.98
CA MET A 401 -15.24 -9.90 -2.39
C MET A 401 -14.05 -10.17 -3.31
N LYS A 402 -13.20 -11.15 -2.96
CA LYS A 402 -12.07 -11.55 -3.81
C LYS A 402 -12.55 -12.11 -5.16
N TYR A 403 -13.66 -12.85 -5.19
CA TYR A 403 -14.29 -13.30 -6.44
C TYR A 403 -14.77 -12.14 -7.31
N LEU A 404 -15.46 -11.14 -6.73
CA LEU A 404 -15.87 -9.94 -7.47
C LEU A 404 -14.65 -9.18 -8.04
N THR A 405 -13.57 -9.07 -7.27
CA THR A 405 -12.30 -8.49 -7.73
C THR A 405 -11.72 -9.26 -8.91
N LEU A 406 -11.70 -10.59 -8.85
CA LEU A 406 -11.24 -11.45 -9.96
C LEU A 406 -12.03 -11.17 -11.24
N GLU A 407 -13.36 -11.10 -11.13
CA GLU A 407 -14.26 -10.89 -12.26
C GLU A 407 -14.05 -9.52 -12.91
N ILE A 408 -13.71 -8.49 -12.12
CA ILE A 408 -13.31 -7.18 -12.63
C ILE A 408 -11.97 -7.29 -13.39
N VAL A 409 -10.95 -7.89 -12.76
CA VAL A 409 -9.59 -8.03 -13.32
C VAL A 409 -9.63 -8.78 -14.66
N ARG A 410 -10.40 -9.87 -14.75
CA ARG A 410 -10.59 -10.65 -15.99
C ARG A 410 -11.26 -9.85 -17.09
N ARG A 411 -12.29 -9.07 -16.76
CA ARG A 411 -12.98 -8.19 -17.72
C ARG A 411 -12.11 -7.04 -18.19
N MET A 412 -11.06 -6.67 -17.43
CA MET A 412 -10.03 -5.72 -17.86
C MET A 412 -8.95 -6.33 -18.77
N GLY A 413 -8.92 -7.65 -18.94
CA GLY A 413 -8.04 -8.32 -19.92
C GLY A 413 -6.78 -8.94 -19.34
N PHE A 414 -6.54 -8.79 -18.04
CA PHE A 414 -5.43 -9.46 -17.36
C PHE A 414 -5.58 -10.98 -17.45
N LYS A 415 -4.47 -11.65 -17.78
CA LYS A 415 -4.43 -13.09 -18.07
C LYS A 415 -3.70 -13.92 -17.03
N ASP A 416 -2.67 -13.37 -16.41
CA ASP A 416 -1.89 -14.07 -15.38
C ASP A 416 -2.21 -13.40 -14.04
N ILE A 417 -3.00 -14.09 -13.21
CA ILE A 417 -3.60 -13.53 -11.98
C ILE A 417 -3.23 -14.42 -10.80
N ALA A 418 -2.46 -13.88 -9.86
CA ALA A 418 -2.21 -14.52 -8.58
C ALA A 418 -3.53 -14.57 -7.78
N ILE A 419 -4.01 -15.78 -7.50
CA ILE A 419 -5.34 -15.99 -6.92
C ILE A 419 -5.30 -16.35 -5.44
N THR A 420 -4.22 -16.98 -4.99
CA THR A 420 -4.08 -17.50 -3.64
C THR A 420 -2.61 -17.57 -3.23
N GLY A 421 -2.30 -17.23 -1.97
CA GLY A 421 -0.97 -17.28 -1.39
C GLY A 421 -0.68 -18.47 -0.46
N GLN A 422 -1.73 -19.22 -0.07
CA GLN A 422 -1.68 -20.37 0.85
C GLN A 422 -0.74 -20.20 2.05
N TYR A 423 -0.69 -18.99 2.63
CA TYR A 423 0.23 -18.65 3.72
C TYR A 423 -0.25 -19.06 5.11
N TYR A 424 -1.42 -19.67 5.20
CA TYR A 424 -2.07 -20.04 6.46
C TYR A 424 -2.13 -21.57 6.64
N GLY A 425 -1.23 -22.29 5.98
CA GLY A 425 -1.17 -23.74 6.01
C GLY A 425 -2.50 -24.38 5.63
N SER A 426 -3.06 -25.16 6.56
CA SER A 426 -4.35 -25.85 6.37
C SER A 426 -5.58 -25.02 6.74
N SER A 427 -5.38 -23.81 7.29
CA SER A 427 -6.47 -22.97 7.77
C SER A 427 -7.42 -22.58 6.66
N TYR A 428 -8.72 -22.67 6.93
CA TYR A 428 -9.73 -22.18 6.02
C TYR A 428 -9.81 -20.64 6.10
N THR A 429 -9.41 -19.97 5.02
CA THR A 429 -9.41 -18.50 4.93
C THR A 429 -10.13 -18.04 3.66
N PRO A 430 -10.36 -16.72 3.51
CA PRO A 430 -10.85 -16.15 2.26
C PRO A 430 -9.99 -16.49 1.02
N GLU A 431 -8.72 -16.85 1.19
CA GLU A 431 -7.83 -17.29 0.10
C GLU A 431 -8.17 -18.69 -0.43
N THR A 432 -8.76 -19.55 0.40
CA THR A 432 -9.29 -20.86 0.00
C THR A 432 -10.72 -20.72 -0.50
N GLN A 433 -11.53 -19.91 0.19
CA GLN A 433 -12.94 -19.73 -0.14
C GLN A 433 -13.16 -19.14 -1.54
N ILE A 434 -12.27 -18.26 -2.05
CA ILE A 434 -12.38 -17.78 -3.43
C ILE A 434 -12.27 -18.92 -4.45
N LEU A 435 -11.42 -19.92 -4.22
CA LEU A 435 -11.28 -21.07 -5.10
C LEU A 435 -12.55 -21.93 -5.10
N GLU A 436 -13.19 -22.06 -3.92
CA GLU A 436 -14.51 -22.68 -3.80
C GLU A 436 -15.57 -21.88 -4.57
N TRP A 437 -15.54 -20.54 -4.52
CA TRP A 437 -16.47 -19.70 -5.29
C TRP A 437 -16.30 -19.90 -6.79
N MET A 438 -15.06 -19.94 -7.29
CA MET A 438 -14.79 -20.23 -8.70
C MET A 438 -15.35 -21.60 -9.10
N LYS A 439 -15.08 -22.63 -8.31
CA LYS A 439 -15.59 -24.00 -8.56
C LYS A 439 -17.13 -24.03 -8.54
N TYR A 440 -17.75 -23.41 -7.54
CA TYR A 440 -19.20 -23.36 -7.37
C TYR A 440 -19.89 -22.61 -8.51
N LYS A 441 -19.27 -21.55 -9.03
CA LYS A 441 -19.77 -20.78 -10.17
C LYS A 441 -19.44 -21.41 -11.53
N GLY A 442 -18.69 -22.52 -11.55
CA GLY A 442 -18.27 -23.19 -12.79
C GLY A 442 -17.26 -22.37 -13.61
N GLU A 443 -16.49 -21.51 -12.94
CA GLU A 443 -15.53 -20.61 -13.59
C GLU A 443 -14.27 -21.35 -14.00
N SER A 444 -13.69 -20.97 -15.14
CA SER A 444 -12.39 -21.52 -15.54
C SER A 444 -11.29 -21.09 -14.57
N MET A 445 -10.33 -21.98 -14.31
CA MET A 445 -9.08 -21.67 -13.60
C MET A 445 -7.98 -21.18 -14.55
N ASP A 446 -8.26 -21.11 -15.85
CA ASP A 446 -7.32 -20.56 -16.81
C ASP A 446 -6.85 -19.16 -16.38
N GLY A 447 -5.53 -18.95 -16.44
CA GLY A 447 -4.93 -17.68 -16.04
C GLY A 447 -4.69 -17.50 -14.55
N THR A 448 -5.18 -18.41 -13.70
CA THR A 448 -4.91 -18.31 -12.28
C THR A 448 -3.56 -18.91 -11.92
N VAL A 449 -2.93 -18.32 -10.90
CA VAL A 449 -1.59 -18.68 -10.43
C VAL A 449 -1.66 -18.88 -8.92
N ALA A 450 -1.22 -20.05 -8.44
CA ALA A 450 -1.05 -20.33 -7.02
C ALA A 450 0.34 -19.87 -6.59
N MET A 451 0.41 -19.04 -5.55
CA MET A 451 1.65 -18.48 -5.03
C MET A 451 2.01 -19.12 -3.70
N PHE A 452 3.25 -19.60 -3.54
CA PHE A 452 3.74 -20.22 -2.30
C PHE A 452 5.27 -20.34 -2.31
N GLY A 453 5.89 -20.53 -1.14
CA GLY A 453 7.34 -20.69 -1.03
C GLY A 453 7.80 -22.08 -1.49
N PRO A 454 8.95 -22.21 -2.19
CA PRO A 454 9.44 -23.52 -2.65
C PRO A 454 9.80 -24.47 -1.50
N GLY A 455 10.24 -23.96 -0.35
CA GLY A 455 10.51 -24.77 0.85
C GLY A 455 9.27 -25.15 1.67
N ASP A 456 8.14 -24.46 1.45
CA ASP A 456 6.92 -24.54 2.25
C ASP A 456 5.69 -24.65 1.34
N ARG A 457 5.72 -25.69 0.50
CA ARG A 457 4.89 -25.80 -0.70
C ARG A 457 3.65 -26.68 -0.55
N SER A 458 3.51 -27.41 0.57
CA SER A 458 2.48 -28.44 0.73
C SER A 458 1.06 -27.91 0.55
N ALA A 459 0.72 -26.78 1.20
CA ALA A 459 -0.60 -26.17 1.07
C ALA A 459 -0.87 -25.63 -0.35
N GLY A 460 0.15 -25.00 -0.95
CA GLY A 460 0.11 -24.53 -2.35
C GLY A 460 -0.13 -25.65 -3.35
N ILE A 461 0.57 -26.77 -3.19
CA ILE A 461 0.42 -27.96 -4.03
C ILE A 461 -0.94 -28.62 -3.83
N GLN A 462 -1.42 -28.69 -2.59
CA GLN A 462 -2.75 -29.21 -2.30
C GLN A 462 -3.84 -28.36 -2.99
N ALA A 463 -3.74 -27.03 -2.91
CA ALA A 463 -4.64 -26.12 -3.60
C ALA A 463 -4.59 -26.29 -5.14
N ILE A 464 -3.38 -26.47 -5.72
CA ILE A 464 -3.22 -26.78 -7.15
C ILE A 464 -3.99 -28.05 -7.52
N ARG A 465 -3.87 -29.13 -6.73
CA ARG A 465 -4.55 -30.40 -7.00
C ARG A 465 -6.06 -30.29 -6.86
N ASP A 466 -6.53 -29.75 -5.74
CA ASP A 466 -7.96 -29.71 -5.38
C ASP A 466 -8.78 -28.82 -6.31
N PHE A 467 -8.17 -27.71 -6.74
CA PHE A 467 -8.83 -26.70 -7.55
C PHE A 467 -8.34 -26.68 -8.99
N ARG A 468 -7.39 -27.53 -9.38
CA ARG A 468 -6.81 -27.61 -10.74
C ARG A 468 -6.22 -26.27 -11.20
N ILE A 469 -5.52 -25.55 -10.31
CA ILE A 469 -4.89 -24.26 -10.64
C ILE A 469 -3.73 -24.53 -11.64
N PRO A 470 -3.75 -23.93 -12.85
CA PRO A 470 -2.89 -24.37 -13.93
C PRO A 470 -1.46 -23.83 -13.87
N ASN A 471 -1.16 -22.86 -13.01
CA ASN A 471 0.15 -22.22 -12.95
C ASN A 471 0.62 -22.00 -11.51
N ALA A 472 1.93 -21.87 -11.33
CA ALA A 472 2.54 -21.64 -10.02
C ALA A 472 3.46 -20.41 -10.02
N PHE A 473 3.50 -19.75 -8.87
CA PHE A 473 4.44 -18.70 -8.53
C PHE A 473 5.21 -19.17 -7.29
N LEU A 474 6.50 -19.43 -7.46
CA LEU A 474 7.38 -19.82 -6.37
C LEU A 474 8.01 -18.56 -5.77
N ASP A 475 7.64 -18.26 -4.53
CA ASP A 475 8.06 -17.06 -3.81
C ASP A 475 9.31 -17.36 -2.96
N LEU A 476 10.50 -17.18 -3.53
CA LEU A 476 11.75 -17.61 -2.92
C LEU A 476 12.40 -16.50 -2.09
N THR A 477 12.55 -16.74 -0.78
CA THR A 477 13.35 -15.88 0.11
C THR A 477 14.84 -16.23 0.03
N LEU A 478 15.67 -15.28 -0.44
CA LEU A 478 17.11 -15.49 -0.66
C LEU A 478 17.99 -15.22 0.58
N LYS A 479 17.63 -14.22 1.40
CA LYS A 479 18.40 -13.84 2.58
C LYS A 479 17.83 -14.50 3.82
N ALA A 480 18.69 -15.18 4.58
CA ALA A 480 18.40 -15.56 5.97
C ALA A 480 18.49 -14.33 6.89
N SER A 481 17.80 -13.23 6.57
CA SER A 481 17.58 -12.15 7.53
C SER A 481 16.42 -12.59 8.41
N ILE A 482 16.73 -13.23 9.54
CA ILE A 482 15.80 -13.59 10.64
C ILE A 482 14.65 -14.54 10.25
N ARG A 483 14.39 -14.79 8.96
CA ARG A 483 13.12 -15.34 8.48
C ARG A 483 13.09 -16.85 8.34
N PHE A 484 14.10 -17.52 7.78
CA PHE A 484 14.21 -18.99 7.79
C PHE A 484 15.67 -19.43 7.56
N LYS A 485 16.12 -20.51 8.20
CA LYS A 485 17.37 -21.20 7.85
C LYS A 485 17.16 -22.03 6.58
N ASP A 486 16.97 -21.43 5.41
CA ASP A 486 17.14 -22.18 4.16
C ASP A 486 18.59 -22.04 3.68
N THR A 487 19.46 -22.87 4.23
CA THR A 487 20.84 -22.99 3.75
C THR A 487 20.92 -23.56 2.34
N ASN A 488 19.81 -24.08 1.77
CA ASN A 488 19.77 -24.82 0.52
C ASN A 488 18.62 -24.43 -0.42
N PHE A 489 18.35 -23.12 -0.56
CA PHE A 489 17.34 -22.59 -1.49
C PHE A 489 17.46 -23.13 -2.93
N VAL A 490 18.67 -23.54 -3.33
CA VAL A 490 18.91 -24.18 -4.64
C VAL A 490 18.12 -25.49 -4.76
N THR A 491 18.24 -26.39 -3.77
CA THR A 491 17.52 -27.66 -3.74
C THR A 491 16.02 -27.44 -3.58
N SER A 492 15.59 -26.54 -2.70
CA SER A 492 14.16 -26.24 -2.49
C SER A 492 13.45 -25.86 -3.79
N VAL A 493 14.06 -25.01 -4.63
CA VAL A 493 13.51 -24.66 -5.94
C VAL A 493 13.48 -25.86 -6.89
N LEU A 494 14.56 -26.65 -6.97
CA LEU A 494 14.62 -27.81 -7.87
C LEU A 494 13.55 -28.84 -7.53
N GLU A 495 13.40 -29.19 -6.25
CA GLU A 495 12.39 -30.13 -5.79
C GLU A 495 10.97 -29.62 -6.06
N ALA A 496 10.69 -28.35 -5.76
CA ALA A 496 9.39 -27.75 -6.00
C ALA A 496 9.02 -27.77 -7.50
N VAL A 497 9.98 -27.44 -8.36
CA VAL A 497 9.79 -27.43 -9.82
C VAL A 497 9.61 -28.85 -10.38
N GLU A 498 10.37 -29.83 -9.89
CA GLU A 498 10.21 -31.24 -10.30
C GLU A 498 8.86 -31.81 -9.88
N GLU A 499 8.42 -31.51 -8.65
CA GLU A 499 7.11 -31.92 -8.15
C GLU A 499 5.98 -31.30 -8.98
N LEU A 500 6.04 -29.98 -9.23
CA LEU A 500 5.06 -29.28 -10.07
C LEU A 500 5.07 -29.78 -11.52
N ASP A 501 6.24 -30.04 -12.09
CA ASP A 501 6.35 -30.61 -13.45
C ASP A 501 5.66 -31.97 -13.53
N SER A 502 5.84 -32.81 -12.51
CA SER A 502 5.18 -34.12 -12.41
C SER A 502 3.66 -33.96 -12.30
N ILE A 503 3.17 -33.11 -11.39
CA ILE A 503 1.74 -32.84 -11.19
C ILE A 503 1.11 -32.32 -12.49
N PHE A 504 1.70 -31.26 -13.07
CA PHE A 504 1.19 -30.65 -14.28
C PHE A 504 1.17 -31.62 -15.46
N THR A 505 2.21 -32.44 -15.63
CA THR A 505 2.31 -33.38 -16.76
C THR A 505 1.44 -34.61 -16.59
N HIS A 506 1.48 -35.25 -15.42
CA HIS A 506 0.94 -36.59 -15.20
C HIS A 506 -0.44 -36.58 -14.55
N GLU A 507 -0.67 -35.72 -13.55
CA GLU A 507 -1.95 -35.64 -12.84
C GLU A 507 -2.94 -34.72 -13.57
N MET A 508 -2.47 -33.56 -14.04
CA MET A 508 -3.29 -32.54 -14.67
C MET A 508 -3.30 -32.60 -16.21
N LYS A 509 -2.38 -33.36 -16.83
CA LYS A 509 -2.27 -33.53 -18.29
C LYS A 509 -2.11 -32.20 -19.04
N LEU A 510 -1.45 -31.23 -18.43
CA LEU A 510 -1.10 -29.96 -19.05
C LEU A 510 0.05 -30.15 -20.07
N PRO A 511 0.21 -29.23 -21.05
CA PRO A 511 1.29 -29.29 -22.02
C PRO A 511 2.65 -29.46 -21.36
N ARG A 512 3.52 -30.28 -21.97
CA ARG A 512 4.89 -30.47 -21.48
C ARG A 512 5.72 -29.19 -21.61
N ASP A 513 5.62 -28.49 -22.73
CA ASP A 513 6.24 -27.18 -22.92
C ASP A 513 5.16 -26.10 -22.78
N PRO A 514 5.04 -25.44 -21.61
CA PRO A 514 3.96 -24.52 -21.32
C PRO A 514 4.21 -23.10 -21.85
N TRP A 515 5.41 -22.82 -22.37
CA TRP A 515 5.85 -21.46 -22.66
C TRP A 515 5.03 -20.83 -23.79
N ARG A 516 4.50 -19.63 -23.50
CA ARG A 516 3.86 -18.76 -24.50
C ARG A 516 4.89 -17.80 -25.11
N SER A 517 4.85 -17.59 -26.43
CA SER A 517 5.60 -16.49 -27.04
C SER A 517 5.06 -15.14 -26.57
N ASP A 518 5.89 -14.09 -26.62
CA ASP A 518 5.48 -12.73 -26.24
C ASP A 518 4.25 -12.24 -27.03
N ALA A 519 4.10 -12.66 -28.29
CA ALA A 519 2.92 -12.39 -29.11
C ALA A 519 1.63 -13.02 -28.56
N ASN A 520 1.77 -14.12 -27.81
CA ASN A 520 0.67 -14.94 -27.34
C ASN A 520 0.34 -14.73 -25.87
N VAL A 521 1.23 -14.13 -25.05
CA VAL A 521 1.03 -13.99 -23.58
C VAL A 521 -0.33 -13.39 -23.23
N ASN A 522 -0.73 -12.33 -23.93
CA ASN A 522 -2.00 -11.63 -23.70
C ASN A 522 -3.09 -11.96 -24.74
N SER A 523 -2.76 -12.80 -25.73
CA SER A 523 -3.68 -13.09 -26.85
C SER A 523 -4.91 -13.86 -26.39
N LYS A 524 -5.99 -13.81 -27.17
CA LYS A 524 -7.20 -14.61 -26.91
C LYS A 524 -6.95 -16.12 -26.99
N GLU A 525 -5.98 -16.54 -27.79
CA GLU A 525 -5.57 -17.95 -27.98
C GLU A 525 -4.59 -18.42 -26.88
N GLY A 526 -3.81 -17.49 -26.32
CA GLY A 526 -2.91 -17.69 -25.20
C GLY A 526 -3.67 -17.66 -23.88
N VAL A 527 -4.36 -18.76 -23.59
CA VAL A 527 -5.06 -18.99 -22.32
C VAL A 527 -4.04 -18.97 -21.17
N GLY A 528 -3.85 -17.81 -20.50
CA GLY A 528 -3.35 -17.60 -19.13
C GLY A 528 -2.19 -18.44 -18.57
N GLY A 529 -1.39 -19.09 -19.42
CA GLY A 529 -0.42 -20.11 -19.02
C GLY A 529 -1.10 -21.45 -18.67
N LYS A 530 -0.49 -22.57 -19.09
CA LYS A 530 -0.90 -23.93 -18.75
C LYS A 530 0.29 -24.75 -18.30
N GLY A 531 0.62 -24.62 -17.02
CA GLY A 531 1.76 -25.27 -16.38
C GLY A 531 3.02 -24.40 -16.42
N GLU A 532 2.88 -23.07 -16.55
CA GLU A 532 3.99 -22.13 -16.42
C GLU A 532 4.33 -21.95 -14.93
N ILE A 533 5.63 -21.84 -14.63
CA ILE A 533 6.16 -21.50 -13.30
C ILE A 533 6.86 -20.15 -13.37
N SER A 534 6.48 -19.25 -12.48
CA SER A 534 7.16 -17.98 -12.20
C SER A 534 7.98 -18.12 -10.92
N LEU A 535 9.26 -17.73 -10.93
CA LEU A 535 10.13 -17.78 -9.76
C LEU A 535 10.46 -16.35 -9.32
N ASN A 536 9.98 -15.93 -8.16
CA ASN A 536 10.30 -14.64 -7.57
C ASN A 536 11.47 -14.75 -6.61
N LEU A 537 12.42 -13.84 -6.79
CA LEU A 537 13.62 -13.68 -5.96
C LEU A 537 13.35 -12.55 -4.96
N VAL A 538 12.77 -12.92 -3.82
CA VAL A 538 12.40 -11.96 -2.76
C VAL A 538 13.66 -11.35 -2.15
N ASP A 539 13.63 -10.04 -1.97
CA ASP A 539 14.72 -9.24 -1.37
C ASP A 539 16.07 -9.45 -2.09
N LEU A 540 16.04 -9.61 -3.42
CA LEU A 540 17.24 -9.91 -4.20
C LEU A 540 18.29 -8.79 -4.08
N MET A 541 17.87 -7.53 -4.09
CA MET A 541 18.79 -6.39 -3.94
C MET A 541 19.48 -6.41 -2.56
N GLU A 542 18.76 -6.78 -1.51
CA GLU A 542 19.26 -6.93 -0.14
C GLU A 542 20.19 -8.13 0.01
N PHE A 543 19.89 -9.22 -0.71
CA PHE A 543 20.71 -10.42 -0.74
C PHE A 543 22.05 -10.13 -1.42
N LEU A 544 22.03 -9.40 -2.54
CA LEU A 544 23.22 -8.98 -3.26
C LEU A 544 23.99 -7.86 -2.56
N ASP A 545 23.44 -7.30 -1.48
CA ASP A 545 23.97 -6.10 -0.82
C ASP A 545 24.17 -4.94 -1.82
N LEU A 546 23.20 -4.76 -2.72
CA LEU A 546 23.21 -3.68 -3.71
C LEU A 546 22.87 -2.36 -3.02
N GLN A 547 23.83 -1.44 -3.03
CA GLN A 547 23.64 -0.08 -2.52
C GLN A 547 23.04 0.82 -3.61
N PRO A 548 22.25 1.84 -3.25
CA PRO A 548 21.68 2.76 -4.24
C PRO A 548 22.77 3.42 -5.10
N GLY A 549 22.64 3.31 -6.43
CA GLY A 549 23.60 3.83 -7.41
C GLY A 549 24.86 2.97 -7.62
N GLU A 550 24.97 1.81 -6.97
CA GLU A 550 26.04 0.84 -7.18
C GLU A 550 25.83 0.03 -8.47
N THR A 551 26.91 -0.42 -9.10
CA THR A 551 26.88 -1.29 -10.29
C THR A 551 27.29 -2.72 -9.93
N LEU A 552 26.65 -3.73 -10.52
CA LEU A 552 27.01 -5.15 -10.36
C LEU A 552 28.13 -5.64 -11.30
N GLU A 553 28.95 -4.71 -11.81
CA GLU A 553 29.97 -4.96 -12.86
C GLU A 553 31.41 -4.88 -12.33
N GLN A 554 31.58 -4.65 -11.02
CA GLN A 554 32.86 -4.59 -10.33
C GLN A 554 33.27 -5.97 -9.77
N GLU A 555 34.18 -6.01 -8.79
CA GLU A 555 34.55 -7.25 -8.09
C GLU A 555 33.31 -7.94 -7.49
N LYS A 556 33.11 -9.21 -7.84
CA LYS A 556 31.89 -9.95 -7.46
C LYS A 556 31.88 -10.22 -5.96
N LYS A 557 30.87 -9.69 -5.27
CA LYS A 557 30.61 -10.01 -3.86
C LYS A 557 30.28 -11.51 -3.70
N PRO A 558 30.60 -12.16 -2.57
CA PRO A 558 30.29 -13.58 -2.35
C PRO A 558 28.82 -13.96 -2.58
N GLN A 559 27.90 -13.06 -2.25
CA GLN A 559 26.46 -13.24 -2.44
C GLN A 559 26.09 -13.25 -3.92
N GLN A 560 26.74 -12.40 -4.74
CA GLN A 560 26.58 -12.43 -6.19
C GLN A 560 27.04 -13.76 -6.76
N LEU A 561 28.23 -14.24 -6.39
CA LEU A 561 28.73 -15.56 -6.83
C LEU A 561 27.77 -16.69 -6.46
N ARG A 562 27.24 -16.67 -5.22
CA ARG A 562 26.28 -17.67 -4.74
C ARG A 562 24.97 -17.66 -5.55
N ALA A 563 24.45 -16.50 -5.92
CA ALA A 563 23.27 -16.40 -6.79
C ALA A 563 23.56 -16.94 -8.19
N GLU A 564 24.69 -16.55 -8.79
CA GLU A 564 25.08 -16.99 -10.13
C GLU A 564 25.28 -18.52 -10.20
N GLU A 565 25.89 -19.12 -9.17
CA GLU A 565 26.01 -20.57 -9.02
C GLU A 565 24.65 -21.26 -8.91
N ALA A 566 23.72 -20.69 -8.14
CA ALA A 566 22.35 -21.20 -8.02
C ALA A 566 21.64 -21.19 -9.39
N PHE A 567 21.72 -20.08 -10.12
CA PHE A 567 21.12 -19.94 -11.45
C PHE A 567 21.68 -20.98 -12.43
N ALA A 568 23.01 -21.18 -12.42
CA ALA A 568 23.66 -22.18 -13.25
C ALA A 568 23.21 -23.61 -12.91
N ARG A 569 23.00 -23.91 -11.62
CA ARG A 569 22.48 -25.22 -11.18
C ARG A 569 21.02 -25.41 -11.58
N TRP A 570 20.17 -24.41 -11.43
CA TRP A 570 18.76 -24.47 -11.83
C TRP A 570 18.61 -24.73 -13.32
N LYS A 571 19.34 -24.01 -14.17
CA LYS A 571 19.27 -24.19 -15.63
C LYS A 571 19.80 -25.55 -16.12
N LYS A 572 20.48 -26.34 -15.28
CA LYS A 572 20.84 -27.73 -15.62
C LYS A 572 19.67 -28.70 -15.47
N SER A 573 18.63 -28.36 -14.71
CA SER A 573 17.44 -29.19 -14.56
C SER A 573 16.53 -29.08 -15.79
N ASP A 574 16.10 -30.23 -16.31
CA ASP A 574 15.16 -30.30 -17.43
C ASP A 574 13.78 -29.75 -17.06
N ALA A 575 13.31 -30.05 -15.85
CA ALA A 575 12.04 -29.55 -15.34
C ALA A 575 12.07 -28.02 -15.24
N PHE A 576 13.17 -27.46 -14.72
CA PHE A 576 13.37 -26.00 -14.63
C PHE A 576 13.38 -25.34 -16.00
N ARG A 577 14.23 -25.81 -16.93
CA ARG A 577 14.29 -25.26 -18.30
C ARG A 577 12.95 -25.36 -19.00
N ARG A 578 12.13 -26.36 -18.70
CA ARG A 578 10.83 -26.57 -19.34
C ARG A 578 9.77 -25.66 -18.76
N ARG A 579 9.58 -25.67 -17.43
CA ARG A 579 8.43 -25.07 -16.74
C ARG A 579 8.66 -23.65 -16.29
N VAL A 580 9.88 -23.27 -15.91
CA VAL A 580 10.16 -21.91 -15.43
C VAL A 580 10.27 -20.97 -16.63
N VAL A 581 9.37 -19.99 -16.69
CA VAL A 581 9.26 -19.06 -17.83
C VAL A 581 9.50 -17.61 -17.44
N ALA A 582 9.48 -17.30 -16.15
CA ALA A 582 9.67 -15.94 -15.65
C ALA A 582 10.52 -15.93 -14.38
N ILE A 583 11.45 -14.99 -14.32
CA ILE A 583 12.21 -14.62 -13.13
C ILE A 583 11.70 -13.26 -12.66
N LEU A 584 11.22 -13.22 -11.43
CA LEU A 584 10.63 -12.04 -10.83
C LEU A 584 11.56 -11.55 -9.72
N THR A 585 11.50 -10.26 -9.42
CA THR A 585 12.30 -9.68 -8.35
C THR A 585 11.58 -8.52 -7.69
N GLU A 586 11.93 -8.27 -6.44
CA GLU A 586 11.51 -7.15 -5.61
C GLU A 586 12.62 -6.75 -4.64
N GLU A 587 12.39 -5.66 -3.92
CA GLU A 587 13.21 -5.19 -2.80
C GLU A 587 12.31 -4.95 -1.59
N GLY A 588 12.73 -5.40 -0.41
CA GLY A 588 11.88 -5.37 0.78
C GLY A 588 11.92 -4.06 1.58
N ARG A 589 12.78 -3.09 1.23
CA ARG A 589 13.08 -1.92 2.07
C ARG A 589 12.32 -0.65 1.68
N GLY A 590 11.76 -0.56 0.47
CA GLY A 590 11.23 0.68 -0.08
C GLY A 590 12.30 1.71 -0.45
N CYS A 591 13.59 1.36 -0.38
CA CYS A 591 14.68 2.34 -0.47
C CYS A 591 15.37 2.39 -1.84
N ALA A 592 15.15 1.38 -2.67
CA ALA A 592 15.70 1.35 -4.02
C ALA A 592 15.02 2.42 -4.89
N ASN A 593 15.81 3.07 -5.75
CA ASN A 593 15.28 3.95 -6.77
C ASN A 593 15.13 3.21 -8.12
N HIS A 594 14.39 3.79 -9.05
CA HIS A 594 14.16 3.21 -10.39
C HIS A 594 15.45 2.81 -11.15
N MET A 595 16.57 3.52 -10.98
CA MET A 595 17.85 3.14 -11.62
C MET A 595 18.41 1.84 -11.05
N ASP A 596 18.22 1.59 -9.76
CA ASP A 596 18.64 0.34 -9.12
C ASP A 596 17.85 -0.86 -9.72
N TYR A 597 16.58 -0.64 -10.06
CA TYR A 597 15.77 -1.61 -10.83
C TYR A 597 16.29 -1.83 -12.25
N GLY A 598 16.84 -0.79 -12.87
CA GLY A 598 17.54 -0.92 -14.15
C GLY A 598 18.79 -1.79 -14.03
N VAL A 599 19.61 -1.55 -13.00
CA VAL A 599 20.83 -2.33 -12.73
C VAL A 599 20.50 -3.80 -12.49
N ILE A 600 19.53 -4.11 -11.62
CA ILE A 600 19.19 -5.52 -11.33
C ILE A 600 18.60 -6.22 -12.55
N THR A 601 17.79 -5.53 -13.35
CA THR A 601 17.17 -6.10 -14.56
C THR A 601 18.25 -6.45 -15.58
N ARG A 602 19.19 -5.54 -15.83
CA ARG A 602 20.32 -5.79 -16.74
C ARG A 602 21.19 -6.95 -16.25
N TRP A 603 21.43 -7.04 -14.94
CA TRP A 603 22.20 -8.14 -14.36
C TRP A 603 21.48 -9.48 -14.50
N LEU A 604 20.19 -9.57 -14.14
CA LEU A 604 19.38 -10.78 -14.34
C LEU A 604 19.34 -11.21 -15.80
N ARG A 605 19.28 -10.27 -16.75
CA ARG A 605 19.25 -10.56 -18.18
C ARG A 605 20.54 -11.23 -18.69
N LYS A 606 21.70 -10.98 -18.05
CA LYS A 606 22.96 -11.71 -18.35
C LYS A 606 22.85 -13.20 -18.01
N HIS A 607 22.01 -13.57 -17.04
CA HIS A 607 21.83 -14.95 -16.59
C HIS A 607 20.60 -15.64 -17.18
N PHE A 608 19.58 -14.87 -17.52
CA PHE A 608 18.30 -15.31 -18.09
C PHE A 608 18.02 -14.55 -19.39
N PRO A 609 18.75 -14.87 -20.48
CA PRO A 609 18.66 -14.16 -21.75
C PRO A 609 17.29 -14.40 -22.44
N VAL A 610 16.86 -13.46 -23.30
CA VAL A 610 15.55 -13.51 -23.98
C VAL A 610 15.48 -14.72 -24.92
N GLU A 611 16.61 -15.06 -25.54
CA GLU A 611 16.79 -16.20 -26.45
C GLU A 611 16.52 -17.54 -25.74
N GLU A 612 16.66 -17.58 -24.41
CA GLU A 612 16.35 -18.75 -23.58
C GLU A 612 14.90 -18.76 -23.07
N LYS A 613 14.04 -17.83 -23.51
CA LYS A 613 12.59 -17.72 -23.23
C LYS A 613 12.18 -17.04 -21.91
N TYR A 614 13.13 -16.71 -21.06
CA TYR A 614 12.85 -16.18 -19.72
C TYR A 614 12.37 -14.74 -19.74
N ARG A 615 11.23 -14.49 -19.08
CA ARG A 615 10.72 -13.14 -18.83
C ARG A 615 11.30 -12.58 -17.54
N ILE A 616 11.51 -11.28 -17.47
CA ILE A 616 11.88 -10.58 -16.23
C ILE A 616 10.77 -9.60 -15.86
N LEU A 617 10.18 -9.79 -14.68
CA LEU A 617 9.19 -8.85 -14.13
C LEU A 617 9.69 -8.28 -12.80
N ILE A 618 9.37 -7.02 -12.55
CA ILE A 618 9.78 -6.33 -11.31
C ILE A 618 8.56 -5.90 -10.49
N HIS A 619 8.74 -5.85 -9.17
CA HIS A 619 7.84 -5.21 -8.23
C HIS A 619 8.60 -4.17 -7.42
N ALA A 620 8.00 -2.99 -7.27
CA ALA A 620 8.62 -1.88 -6.57
C ALA A 620 7.72 -1.32 -5.48
N HIS A 621 8.24 -1.31 -4.25
CA HIS A 621 7.56 -0.72 -3.12
C HIS A 621 7.69 0.81 -3.14
N ALA A 622 6.66 1.48 -2.66
CA ALA A 622 6.63 2.93 -2.53
C ALA A 622 7.28 3.34 -1.20
N GLY A 623 8.60 3.61 -1.21
CA GLY A 623 9.27 4.26 -0.08
C GLY A 623 9.72 5.69 -0.39
N ASP A 624 10.73 6.17 0.35
CA ASP A 624 11.09 7.59 0.50
C ASP A 624 11.43 8.33 -0.82
N GLY A 625 11.78 7.59 -1.88
CA GLY A 625 12.14 8.15 -3.19
C GLY A 625 10.97 8.41 -4.14
N ASN A 626 9.78 7.85 -3.88
CA ASN A 626 8.59 7.94 -4.77
C ASN A 626 8.90 7.62 -6.26
N THR A 627 9.71 6.58 -6.51
CA THR A 627 10.16 6.17 -7.86
C THR A 627 9.62 4.81 -8.35
N GLN A 628 8.76 4.17 -7.57
CA GLN A 628 8.18 2.85 -7.84
C GLN A 628 7.48 2.77 -9.21
N ASP A 629 6.75 3.81 -9.59
CA ASP A 629 6.05 3.84 -10.89
C ASP A 629 7.04 4.00 -12.06
N ALA A 630 8.22 4.60 -11.82
CA ALA A 630 9.30 4.71 -12.80
C ALA A 630 10.15 3.44 -12.90
N ALA A 631 10.22 2.63 -11.85
CA ALA A 631 11.01 1.41 -11.79
C ALA A 631 10.63 0.40 -12.88
N GLY A 632 9.34 0.23 -13.15
CA GLY A 632 8.88 -0.67 -14.23
C GLY A 632 9.32 -0.21 -15.62
N ILE A 633 9.30 1.10 -15.86
CA ILE A 633 9.74 1.67 -17.15
C ILE A 633 11.25 1.55 -17.31
N GLU A 634 12.02 1.89 -16.29
CA GLU A 634 13.47 1.74 -16.33
C GLU A 634 13.85 0.27 -16.52
N ALA A 635 13.24 -0.66 -15.78
CA ALA A 635 13.44 -2.09 -15.99
C ALA A 635 13.11 -2.50 -17.43
N ALA A 636 11.99 -2.05 -18.01
CA ALA A 636 11.64 -2.34 -19.40
C ALA A 636 12.69 -1.83 -20.40
N LEU A 637 13.24 -0.63 -20.19
CA LEU A 637 14.35 -0.10 -20.99
C LEU A 637 15.64 -0.92 -20.86
N GLN A 638 15.85 -1.57 -19.71
CA GLN A 638 16.97 -2.48 -19.47
C GLN A 638 16.70 -3.94 -19.87
N GLY A 639 15.64 -4.19 -20.63
CA GLY A 639 15.28 -5.51 -21.15
C GLY A 639 14.34 -6.32 -20.25
N GLY A 640 13.65 -5.67 -19.31
CA GLY A 640 12.52 -6.25 -18.58
C GLY A 640 11.29 -6.42 -19.46
N ASN A 641 10.44 -7.40 -19.15
CA ASN A 641 9.22 -7.70 -19.92
C ASN A 641 7.96 -7.06 -19.31
N GLY A 642 8.01 -6.68 -18.03
CA GLY A 642 6.82 -6.21 -17.35
C GLY A 642 6.95 -6.08 -15.85
N VAL A 643 5.81 -6.13 -15.17
CA VAL A 643 5.70 -5.93 -13.74
C VAL A 643 4.84 -7.03 -13.11
N TRP A 644 5.06 -7.27 -11.83
CA TRP A 644 4.11 -8.01 -11.00
C TRP A 644 3.59 -7.07 -9.93
N SER A 645 2.31 -6.71 -10.00
CA SER A 645 1.72 -5.65 -9.18
C SER A 645 0.20 -5.73 -9.17
N ALA A 646 -0.44 -4.95 -8.30
CA ALA A 646 -1.87 -4.76 -8.31
C ALA A 646 -2.30 -3.50 -9.09
N ILE A 647 -3.57 -3.46 -9.46
CA ILE A 647 -4.23 -2.34 -10.13
C ILE A 647 -4.15 -1.06 -9.28
N ILE A 648 -4.51 -1.15 -7.99
CA ILE A 648 -4.44 -0.03 -7.06
C ILE A 648 -3.12 -0.07 -6.28
N PRO A 649 -2.45 1.08 -6.05
CA PRO A 649 -1.15 1.09 -5.38
C PRO A 649 -1.24 0.82 -3.87
N GLN A 650 -2.44 0.86 -3.27
CA GLN A 650 -2.66 0.62 -1.83
C GLN A 650 -2.59 -0.86 -1.42
N ALA A 651 -2.24 -1.76 -2.34
CA ALA A 651 -2.10 -3.19 -2.06
C ALA A 651 -0.82 -3.57 -1.28
N ALA A 652 0.09 -2.64 -1.00
CA ALA A 652 1.16 -2.80 0.01
C ALA A 652 1.02 -1.73 1.11
N GLN A 653 1.52 -2.00 2.33
CA GLN A 653 1.39 -1.09 3.48
C GLN A 653 1.98 0.31 3.22
N GLY A 654 3.14 0.39 2.56
CA GLY A 654 3.73 1.65 2.07
C GLY A 654 3.25 2.07 0.68
N GLY A 655 2.53 1.18 0.00
CA GLY A 655 2.16 1.23 -1.41
C GLY A 655 3.18 0.54 -2.33
N HIS A 656 2.81 0.31 -3.58
CA HIS A 656 3.70 -0.28 -4.61
C HIS A 656 3.45 0.36 -5.99
N ASN A 657 4.24 -0.05 -6.99
CA ASN A 657 4.07 0.32 -8.39
C ASN A 657 2.73 -0.22 -8.93
N SER A 658 1.98 0.59 -9.67
CA SER A 658 0.64 0.16 -10.15
C SER A 658 0.71 -0.44 -11.55
N SER A 659 0.05 -1.59 -11.76
CA SER A 659 -0.09 -2.21 -13.09
C SER A 659 -0.75 -1.24 -14.08
N LEU A 660 -1.72 -0.46 -13.62
CA LEU A 660 -2.40 0.54 -14.43
C LEU A 660 -1.49 1.72 -14.80
N VAL A 661 -0.64 2.18 -13.87
CA VAL A 661 0.33 3.25 -14.19
C VAL A 661 1.37 2.76 -15.18
N PHE A 662 1.84 1.53 -15.05
CA PHE A 662 2.78 0.93 -15.99
C PHE A 662 2.19 0.83 -17.41
N LEU A 663 0.96 0.35 -17.53
CA LEU A 663 0.24 0.28 -18.81
C LEU A 663 -0.06 1.66 -19.39
N ASP A 664 -0.51 2.63 -18.58
CA ASP A 664 -0.72 4.03 -18.99
C ASP A 664 0.56 4.64 -19.58
N ASN A 665 1.70 4.46 -18.89
CA ASN A 665 2.98 4.95 -19.36
C ASN A 665 3.32 4.37 -20.74
N MET A 666 3.19 3.06 -20.94
CA MET A 666 3.44 2.46 -22.26
C MET A 666 2.48 2.95 -23.33
N PHE A 667 1.20 3.06 -23.02
CA PHE A 667 0.18 3.57 -23.93
C PHE A 667 0.52 4.99 -24.43
N HIS A 668 0.94 5.88 -23.53
CA HIS A 668 1.32 7.25 -23.87
C HIS A 668 2.61 7.35 -24.70
N LEU A 669 3.44 6.30 -24.72
CA LEU A 669 4.58 6.16 -25.62
C LEU A 669 4.21 5.49 -26.95
N GLY A 670 2.92 5.41 -27.28
CA GLY A 670 2.43 4.88 -28.53
C GLY A 670 2.47 3.35 -28.63
N ASN A 671 2.51 2.65 -27.49
CA ASN A 671 2.44 1.19 -27.48
C ASN A 671 1.01 0.72 -27.75
N GLU A 672 0.77 0.31 -28.99
CA GLU A 672 -0.53 -0.19 -29.47
C GLU A 672 -0.94 -1.52 -28.81
N ASN A 673 0.01 -2.33 -28.32
CA ASN A 673 -0.30 -3.62 -27.70
C ASN A 673 -1.09 -3.43 -26.41
N VAL A 674 -0.86 -2.33 -25.67
CA VAL A 674 -1.56 -2.07 -24.40
C VAL A 674 -3.07 -2.04 -24.57
N LEU A 675 -3.59 -1.36 -25.60
CA LEU A 675 -5.04 -1.29 -25.84
C LEU A 675 -5.63 -2.58 -26.42
N ASN A 676 -4.83 -3.33 -27.17
CA ASN A 676 -5.25 -4.61 -27.75
C ASN A 676 -5.42 -5.68 -26.66
N ASP A 677 -4.52 -5.65 -25.68
CA ASP A 677 -4.34 -6.70 -24.69
C ASP A 677 -5.11 -6.39 -23.39
N PHE A 678 -5.21 -5.09 -23.04
CA PHE A 678 -5.83 -4.63 -21.79
C PHE A 678 -6.94 -3.62 -22.12
N TRP A 679 -8.17 -3.92 -21.70
CA TRP A 679 -9.36 -3.09 -21.95
C TRP A 679 -9.37 -1.86 -21.04
N LEU A 680 -8.44 -0.93 -21.28
CA LEU A 680 -8.22 0.22 -20.41
C LEU A 680 -9.34 1.26 -20.46
N PHE A 681 -10.21 1.26 -21.48
CA PHE A 681 -11.32 2.20 -21.62
C PHE A 681 -12.31 2.24 -20.44
N GLN A 682 -12.34 1.17 -19.66
CA GLN A 682 -13.17 0.97 -18.46
C GLN A 682 -12.35 1.01 -17.15
N ALA A 683 -11.02 1.20 -17.23
CA ALA A 683 -10.11 1.07 -16.09
C ALA A 683 -10.47 1.96 -14.91
N SER A 684 -10.97 3.17 -15.16
CA SER A 684 -11.39 4.07 -14.10
C SER A 684 -12.54 3.50 -13.26
N GLN A 685 -13.57 2.91 -13.87
CA GLN A 685 -14.69 2.35 -13.09
C GLN A 685 -14.29 1.04 -12.43
N CYS A 686 -13.60 0.16 -13.15
CA CYS A 686 -13.12 -1.10 -12.60
C CYS A 686 -12.32 -0.88 -11.33
N ALA A 687 -11.38 0.05 -11.36
CA ALA A 687 -10.49 0.27 -10.26
C ALA A 687 -11.12 1.11 -9.12
N ARG A 688 -12.17 1.91 -9.40
CA ARG A 688 -13.09 2.44 -8.36
C ARG A 688 -13.80 1.31 -7.62
N HIS A 689 -14.38 0.35 -8.34
CA HIS A 689 -15.05 -0.80 -7.71
C HIS A 689 -14.08 -1.66 -6.90
N ILE A 690 -12.87 -1.91 -7.40
CA ILE A 690 -11.81 -2.56 -6.61
C ILE A 690 -11.53 -1.77 -5.33
N TYR A 691 -11.42 -0.44 -5.39
CA TYR A 691 -11.23 0.38 -4.20
C TYR A 691 -12.40 0.25 -3.22
N TYR A 692 -13.65 0.32 -3.70
CA TYR A 692 -14.85 0.17 -2.87
C TYR A 692 -14.87 -1.16 -2.13
N LEU A 693 -14.61 -2.25 -2.85
CA LEU A 693 -14.52 -3.60 -2.31
C LEU A 693 -13.48 -3.69 -1.19
N ASN A 694 -12.36 -2.96 -1.31
CA ASN A 694 -11.24 -3.01 -0.37
C ASN A 694 -11.40 -2.08 0.85
N PHE A 695 -11.98 -0.89 0.70
CA PHE A 695 -12.00 0.14 1.76
C PHE A 695 -13.38 0.44 2.37
N ASN A 696 -14.44 -0.27 1.98
CA ASN A 696 -15.81 0.00 2.43
C ASN A 696 -16.34 1.41 2.16
N THR A 697 -15.77 2.14 1.22
CA THR A 697 -16.08 3.57 1.08
C THR A 697 -16.21 3.94 -0.37
N TYR A 698 -17.04 4.95 -0.65
CA TYR A 698 -17.07 5.63 -1.94
C TYR A 698 -16.15 6.85 -1.98
N ASP A 699 -15.57 7.22 -0.85
CA ASP A 699 -14.61 8.31 -0.73
C ASP A 699 -13.23 7.84 -1.14
N ILE A 700 -12.84 8.21 -2.35
CA ILE A 700 -11.57 7.78 -2.94
C ILE A 700 -10.57 8.92 -2.75
N PRO A 701 -9.36 8.64 -2.24
CA PRO A 701 -8.31 9.62 -2.09
C PRO A 701 -7.82 10.12 -3.46
N GLY A 702 -7.36 11.37 -3.48
CA GLY A 702 -6.87 12.02 -4.70
C GLY A 702 -5.55 11.45 -5.23
N ASP A 703 -4.87 10.56 -4.51
CA ASP A 703 -3.58 9.97 -4.91
C ASP A 703 -3.71 8.69 -5.78
N CYS A 704 -4.95 8.29 -6.08
CA CYS A 704 -5.23 7.07 -6.84
C CYS A 704 -4.92 7.23 -8.35
N PRO A 705 -4.21 6.28 -8.99
CA PRO A 705 -3.93 6.30 -10.42
C PRO A 705 -5.18 6.42 -11.29
N ILE A 706 -5.10 7.05 -12.46
CA ILE A 706 -6.17 7.12 -13.47
C ILE A 706 -7.44 7.91 -13.08
N TRP A 707 -7.76 8.16 -11.80
CA TRP A 707 -8.95 8.95 -11.45
C TRP A 707 -8.86 9.89 -10.24
N GLY A 708 -7.71 10.02 -9.60
CA GLY A 708 -7.45 11.03 -8.57
C GLY A 708 -6.71 12.28 -9.09
N ASP A 709 -6.65 13.33 -8.26
CA ASP A 709 -5.85 14.55 -8.45
C ASP A 709 -4.36 14.32 -8.12
N ARG A 710 -3.81 13.17 -8.52
CA ARG A 710 -2.55 12.62 -8.01
C ARG A 710 -1.44 13.66 -8.11
N VAL A 711 -0.89 14.06 -6.95
CA VAL A 711 0.21 15.04 -6.87
C VAL A 711 1.45 14.48 -7.56
N ASN A 712 2.24 15.35 -8.21
CA ASN A 712 3.44 15.02 -9.00
C ASN A 712 4.27 13.89 -8.39
N LYS A 713 4.28 12.72 -9.05
CA LYS A 713 5.26 11.66 -8.79
C LYS A 713 6.47 11.81 -9.70
N LEU A 714 7.60 11.20 -9.32
CA LEU A 714 8.75 11.15 -10.22
C LEU A 714 8.35 10.35 -11.47
N THR A 715 8.16 11.07 -12.57
CA THR A 715 7.96 10.48 -13.88
C THR A 715 9.33 10.12 -14.44
N HIS A 716 9.45 8.91 -14.97
CA HIS A 716 10.67 8.49 -15.67
C HIS A 716 11.04 9.52 -16.74
N THR A 717 12.32 9.72 -17.04
CA THR A 717 12.83 10.77 -17.95
C THR A 717 12.18 10.77 -19.34
N ALA A 718 11.65 9.62 -19.76
CA ALA A 718 10.85 9.44 -20.99
C ALA A 718 9.48 10.15 -20.97
N PHE A 719 9.03 10.67 -19.82
CA PHE A 719 7.72 11.29 -19.62
C PHE A 719 7.84 12.66 -18.98
N CYS A 720 7.00 13.61 -19.43
CA CYS A 720 6.81 14.89 -18.76
C CYS A 720 6.09 14.69 -17.40
N LYS A 721 6.28 15.64 -16.46
CA LYS A 721 5.52 15.67 -15.19
C LYS A 721 4.03 15.59 -15.51
N VAL A 722 3.37 14.49 -15.11
CA VAL A 722 1.91 14.35 -15.30
C VAL A 722 1.23 15.09 -14.17
N THR A 723 0.54 16.18 -14.51
CA THR A 723 -0.25 16.94 -13.53
C THR A 723 -1.55 16.22 -13.18
N GLY A 724 -2.20 16.61 -12.08
CA GLY A 724 -3.55 16.12 -11.77
C GLY A 724 -4.58 16.48 -12.86
N GLU A 725 -4.37 17.56 -13.61
CA GLU A 725 -5.21 17.93 -14.75
C GLU A 725 -5.01 17.00 -15.93
N ASP A 726 -3.76 16.64 -16.25
CA ASP A 726 -3.45 15.67 -17.30
C ASP A 726 -4.07 14.30 -16.99
N TRP A 727 -4.02 13.87 -15.72
CA TRP A 727 -4.70 12.63 -15.30
C TRP A 727 -6.22 12.70 -15.48
N ARG A 728 -6.87 13.82 -15.12
CA ARG A 728 -8.31 13.99 -15.33
C ARG A 728 -8.67 13.99 -16.81
N GLN A 729 -7.86 14.62 -17.65
CA GLN A 729 -8.06 14.61 -19.09
C GLN A 729 -7.89 13.20 -19.67
N ARG A 730 -6.80 12.50 -19.33
CA ARG A 730 -6.57 11.10 -19.72
C ARG A 730 -7.70 10.19 -19.30
N ARG A 731 -8.21 10.36 -18.08
CA ARG A 731 -9.36 9.61 -17.57
C ARG A 731 -10.56 9.73 -18.51
N GLY A 732 -10.96 10.96 -18.83
CA GLY A 732 -12.11 11.22 -19.69
C GLY A 732 -11.90 10.73 -21.13
N ASN A 733 -10.68 10.86 -21.64
CA ASN A 733 -10.36 10.51 -23.02
C ASN A 733 -10.18 9.01 -23.25
N TYR A 734 -9.60 8.29 -22.28
CA TYR A 734 -9.07 6.95 -22.50
C TYR A 734 -9.48 5.90 -21.48
N TYR A 735 -9.89 6.27 -20.27
CA TYR A 735 -10.04 5.30 -19.17
C TYR A 735 -11.42 5.22 -18.54
N ASN A 736 -12.32 6.12 -18.92
CA ASN A 736 -13.71 6.16 -18.47
C ASN A 736 -14.64 6.47 -19.64
N VAL A 737 -14.60 5.63 -20.67
CA VAL A 737 -15.30 5.87 -21.92
C VAL A 737 -16.37 4.81 -22.12
N TRP A 738 -17.59 5.28 -22.32
CA TRP A 738 -18.81 4.49 -22.28
C TRP A 738 -19.79 5.02 -23.33
N GLY A 739 -20.66 4.15 -23.83
CA GLY A 739 -21.83 4.60 -24.60
C GLY A 739 -22.79 5.41 -23.72
N GLU A 740 -23.73 6.12 -24.36
CA GLU A 740 -24.64 7.04 -23.64
C GLU A 740 -25.50 6.31 -22.60
N ARG A 741 -26.01 5.13 -22.96
CA ARG A 741 -26.83 4.29 -22.06
C ARG A 741 -26.00 3.84 -20.85
N GLU A 742 -24.83 3.29 -21.10
CA GLU A 742 -23.93 2.76 -20.08
C GLU A 742 -23.45 3.89 -19.14
N ALA A 743 -23.16 5.07 -19.70
CA ALA A 743 -22.78 6.24 -18.92
C ALA A 743 -23.92 6.74 -18.02
N LEU A 744 -25.18 6.66 -18.47
CA LEU A 744 -26.34 6.99 -17.65
C LEU A 744 -26.50 5.96 -16.52
N GLU A 745 -26.37 4.68 -16.84
CA GLU A 745 -26.50 3.63 -15.86
C GLU A 745 -25.42 3.69 -14.78
N LEU A 746 -24.16 3.96 -15.15
CA LEU A 746 -23.08 4.19 -14.19
C LEU A 746 -23.35 5.38 -13.26
N LYS A 747 -24.00 6.43 -13.76
CA LYS A 747 -24.45 7.55 -12.92
C LYS A 747 -25.54 7.10 -11.94
N ASP A 748 -26.44 6.24 -12.35
CA ASP A 748 -27.52 5.74 -11.50
C ASP A 748 -27.01 4.76 -10.43
N ILE A 749 -26.07 3.87 -10.79
CA ILE A 749 -25.32 3.03 -9.85
C ILE A 749 -24.63 3.92 -8.79
N ALA A 750 -24.08 5.07 -9.19
CA ALA A 750 -23.39 5.98 -8.27
C ALA A 750 -24.32 6.84 -7.38
N LYS A 751 -25.54 7.17 -7.83
CA LYS A 751 -26.47 8.08 -7.12
C LYS A 751 -27.26 7.40 -6.00
N ASN A 752 -27.51 6.10 -6.10
CA ASN A 752 -28.41 5.37 -5.20
C ASN A 752 -27.73 4.93 -3.89
N SER A 753 -27.25 5.86 -3.06
CA SER A 753 -26.76 5.51 -1.72
C SER A 753 -27.86 5.61 -0.69
N LYS A 754 -28.29 4.44 -0.18
CA LYS A 754 -29.33 4.33 0.83
C LYS A 754 -28.77 4.56 2.24
N HIS A 755 -27.44 4.51 2.38
CA HIS A 755 -26.75 4.50 3.67
C HIS A 755 -25.81 5.71 3.87
N ARG A 756 -26.26 6.93 3.51
CA ARG A 756 -25.47 8.17 3.72
C ARG A 756 -25.07 8.39 5.19
N ASP A 757 -25.94 8.03 6.12
CA ASP A 757 -25.68 8.17 7.56
C ASP A 757 -24.61 7.19 8.04
N ASP A 758 -24.57 5.98 7.47
CA ASP A 758 -23.51 5.01 7.76
C ASP A 758 -22.14 5.54 7.32
N VAL A 759 -22.06 6.17 6.14
CA VAL A 759 -20.81 6.82 5.68
C VAL A 759 -20.33 7.90 6.65
N CYS A 760 -21.23 8.70 7.22
CA CYS A 760 -20.89 9.70 8.24
C CYS A 760 -20.44 9.06 9.57
N ALA A 761 -21.06 7.96 9.98
CA ALA A 761 -20.68 7.22 11.18
C ALA A 761 -19.28 6.60 11.04
N LEU A 762 -19.00 5.94 9.92
CA LEU A 762 -17.71 5.30 9.64
C LEU A 762 -16.55 6.29 9.63
N ARG A 763 -16.73 7.46 8.97
CA ARG A 763 -15.73 8.55 8.97
C ARG A 763 -15.42 9.08 10.37
N SER A 764 -16.40 9.03 11.28
CA SER A 764 -16.22 9.50 12.66
C SER A 764 -15.46 8.49 13.52
N GLU A 765 -15.59 7.19 13.22
CA GLU A 765 -14.83 6.11 13.86
C GLU A 765 -13.39 6.01 13.34
N GLU A 766 -13.15 6.21 12.04
CA GLU A 766 -11.79 6.23 11.46
C GLU A 766 -10.90 7.29 12.12
N LYS A 767 -11.44 8.47 12.45
CA LYS A 767 -10.72 9.52 13.20
C LYS A 767 -10.36 9.14 14.64
N LYS A 768 -11.01 8.11 15.21
CA LYS A 768 -10.75 7.61 16.57
C LYS A 768 -9.78 6.42 16.58
N ALA A 769 -9.60 5.74 15.44
CA ALA A 769 -8.72 4.58 15.30
C ALA A 769 -7.23 4.97 15.14
N GLU A 770 -6.77 6.02 15.83
CA GLU A 770 -5.36 6.45 15.78
C GLU A 770 -4.53 5.61 16.77
N GLY A 771 -4.09 4.43 16.34
CA GLY A 771 -3.11 3.57 17.03
C GLY A 771 -1.72 3.61 16.38
N LYS A 772 -0.67 3.20 17.12
CA LYS A 772 0.67 3.00 16.53
C LYS A 772 0.70 1.73 15.68
N TYR A 773 -0.11 0.74 16.03
CA TYR A 773 -0.26 -0.52 15.28
C TYR A 773 -1.60 -0.51 14.54
N ARG A 774 -1.64 -1.17 13.39
CA ARG A 774 -2.85 -1.31 12.57
C ARG A 774 -3.06 -2.76 12.20
N ILE A 775 -4.26 -3.28 12.41
CA ILE A 775 -4.64 -4.60 11.94
C ILE A 775 -5.05 -4.53 10.48
N SER A 776 -4.35 -5.30 9.66
CA SER A 776 -4.71 -5.66 8.29
C SER A 776 -5.11 -7.14 8.27
N PRO A 777 -6.40 -7.48 8.25
CA PRO A 777 -6.87 -8.79 8.73
C PRO A 777 -6.26 -10.04 8.10
N LEU A 778 -6.07 -10.03 6.77
CA LEU A 778 -5.51 -11.15 6.00
C LEU A 778 -3.97 -11.16 5.92
N VAL A 779 -3.31 -10.28 6.65
CA VAL A 779 -1.91 -9.95 6.35
C VAL A 779 -1.09 -9.76 7.62
N SER A 780 -1.69 -9.13 8.64
CA SER A 780 -1.09 -8.94 9.95
C SER A 780 -0.85 -10.28 10.65
N ASP A 781 0.36 -10.43 11.18
CA ASP A 781 0.77 -11.52 12.05
C ASP A 781 0.18 -11.37 13.46
N LEU A 782 0.27 -12.44 14.25
CA LEU A 782 -0.29 -12.47 15.60
C LEU A 782 0.32 -11.39 16.51
N ASP A 783 1.59 -11.03 16.30
CA ASP A 783 2.28 -9.97 17.04
C ASP A 783 1.60 -8.61 16.78
N THR A 784 1.30 -8.27 15.52
CA THR A 784 0.58 -7.04 15.16
C THR A 784 -0.80 -6.98 15.81
N TRP A 785 -1.56 -8.08 15.79
CA TRP A 785 -2.86 -8.19 16.47
C TRP A 785 -2.72 -7.96 17.97
N THR A 786 -1.73 -8.60 18.61
CA THR A 786 -1.44 -8.47 20.05
C THR A 786 -1.09 -7.04 20.42
N MET A 787 -0.23 -6.38 19.64
CA MET A 787 0.15 -5.00 19.89
C MET A 787 -1.03 -4.06 19.74
N ARG A 788 -1.83 -4.19 18.69
CA ARG A 788 -3.04 -3.36 18.51
C ARG A 788 -4.04 -3.56 19.65
N ILE A 789 -4.35 -4.80 20.04
CA ILE A 789 -5.25 -5.07 21.17
C ILE A 789 -4.71 -4.42 22.46
N SER A 790 -3.39 -4.50 22.69
CA SER A 790 -2.76 -3.86 23.85
C SER A 790 -2.98 -2.34 23.88
N GLU A 791 -2.92 -1.66 22.72
CA GLU A 791 -3.13 -0.21 22.63
C GLU A 791 -4.54 0.24 23.01
N THR A 792 -5.54 -0.59 22.73
CA THR A 792 -6.94 -0.27 23.04
C THR A 792 -7.24 -0.22 24.53
N ARG A 793 -6.38 -0.82 25.38
CA ARG A 793 -6.57 -0.93 26.84
C ARG A 793 -7.91 -1.58 27.24
N LEU A 794 -8.46 -2.44 26.38
CA LEU A 794 -9.72 -3.17 26.61
C LEU A 794 -9.60 -4.32 27.62
N LEU A 795 -8.37 -4.69 28.01
CA LEU A 795 -8.09 -5.74 28.98
C LEU A 795 -7.80 -5.17 30.37
N GLY A 796 -8.24 -5.89 31.40
CA GLY A 796 -8.00 -5.55 32.79
C GLY A 796 -6.53 -5.74 33.19
N PRO A 797 -6.09 -5.15 34.32
CA PRO A 797 -4.68 -5.12 34.73
C PRO A 797 -4.01 -6.49 34.97
N ARG A 798 -4.80 -7.56 35.09
CA ARG A 798 -4.34 -8.94 35.32
C ARG A 798 -4.48 -9.84 34.10
N GLU A 799 -5.03 -9.33 33.00
CA GLU A 799 -5.26 -10.09 31.78
C GLU A 799 -4.07 -9.88 30.82
N ILE A 800 -3.47 -10.98 30.35
CA ILE A 800 -2.34 -10.95 29.42
C ILE A 800 -2.89 -10.98 27.99
N VAL A 801 -2.51 -10.00 27.16
CA VAL A 801 -3.06 -9.85 25.81
C VAL A 801 -2.73 -11.04 24.92
N GLY A 802 -1.49 -11.54 25.01
CA GLY A 802 -1.03 -12.70 24.24
C GLY A 802 -1.87 -13.96 24.48
N ASP A 803 -2.56 -14.05 25.62
CA ASP A 803 -3.41 -15.20 25.89
C ASP A 803 -4.66 -15.21 25.01
N ILE A 804 -5.17 -14.09 24.49
CA ILE A 804 -6.46 -14.05 23.75
C ILE A 804 -6.35 -13.65 22.28
N SER A 805 -5.18 -13.17 21.85
CA SER A 805 -4.99 -12.60 20.51
C SER A 805 -5.30 -13.60 19.40
N GLU A 806 -4.97 -14.87 19.63
CA GLU A 806 -5.16 -15.92 18.63
C GLU A 806 -6.65 -16.19 18.40
N GLU A 807 -7.45 -16.30 19.47
CA GLU A 807 -8.89 -16.48 19.35
C GLU A 807 -9.58 -15.25 18.77
N VAL A 808 -9.15 -14.04 19.14
CA VAL A 808 -9.69 -12.80 18.54
C VAL A 808 -9.42 -12.78 17.04
N ARG A 809 -8.21 -13.16 16.62
CA ARG A 809 -7.84 -13.28 15.21
C ARG A 809 -8.67 -14.35 14.52
N ALA A 810 -8.85 -15.52 15.13
CA ALA A 810 -9.65 -16.62 14.61
C ALA A 810 -11.12 -16.22 14.40
N LEU A 811 -11.72 -15.48 15.34
CA LEU A 811 -13.05 -14.90 15.15
C LEU A 811 -13.08 -13.91 13.97
N GLY A 812 -12.03 -13.12 13.79
CA GLY A 812 -11.88 -12.27 12.60
C GLY A 812 -11.95 -13.07 11.30
N PHE A 813 -11.26 -14.22 11.22
CA PHE A 813 -11.36 -15.14 10.07
C PHE A 813 -12.75 -15.77 9.93
N ALA A 814 -13.38 -16.17 11.03
CA ALA A 814 -14.74 -16.70 11.00
C ALA A 814 -15.74 -15.68 10.43
N LEU A 815 -15.65 -14.41 10.84
CA LEU A 815 -16.46 -13.31 10.28
C LEU A 815 -16.21 -13.14 8.78
N MET A 816 -14.94 -13.07 8.36
CA MET A 816 -14.57 -12.91 6.94
C MET A 816 -15.07 -14.07 6.07
N ASN A 817 -14.89 -15.30 6.54
CA ASN A 817 -15.35 -16.53 5.86
C ASN A 817 -16.88 -16.66 5.85
N ALA A 818 -17.57 -15.97 6.75
CA ALA A 818 -19.03 -15.92 6.80
C ALA A 818 -19.60 -14.78 5.93
N GLY A 819 -18.75 -14.00 5.26
CA GLY A 819 -19.18 -12.88 4.41
C GLY A 819 -19.48 -11.59 5.17
N LEU A 820 -19.18 -11.54 6.47
CA LEU A 820 -19.32 -10.34 7.29
C LEU A 820 -18.12 -9.41 7.07
N ARG A 821 -18.40 -8.12 6.93
CA ARG A 821 -17.38 -7.08 6.71
C ARG A 821 -17.42 -6.10 7.87
N VAL A 822 -16.32 -6.02 8.59
CA VAL A 822 -16.18 -5.20 9.81
C VAL A 822 -14.80 -4.56 9.84
N ASN A 823 -14.68 -3.39 10.45
CA ASN A 823 -13.40 -2.77 10.77
C ASN A 823 -12.74 -3.49 11.95
N LEU A 824 -11.75 -4.34 11.69
CA LEU A 824 -11.05 -5.14 12.70
C LEU A 824 -9.95 -4.35 13.43
N ASP A 825 -9.71 -3.11 13.03
CA ASP A 825 -8.80 -2.20 13.72
C ASP A 825 -9.53 -1.27 14.72
N ALA A 826 -10.85 -1.18 14.63
CA ALA A 826 -11.67 -0.34 15.50
C ALA A 826 -11.76 -0.91 16.93
N GLU A 827 -11.57 -0.03 17.92
CA GLU A 827 -11.68 -0.38 19.35
C GLU A 827 -13.04 -1.00 19.68
N ALA A 828 -14.13 -0.48 19.12
CA ALA A 828 -15.47 -1.00 19.34
C ALA A 828 -15.61 -2.46 18.84
N THR A 829 -15.06 -2.77 17.66
CA THR A 829 -15.07 -4.13 17.10
C THR A 829 -14.20 -5.06 17.94
N LEU A 830 -12.96 -4.65 18.25
CA LEU A 830 -12.05 -5.44 19.09
C LEU A 830 -12.66 -5.71 20.47
N GLY A 831 -13.32 -4.72 21.08
CA GLY A 831 -14.03 -4.88 22.34
C GLY A 831 -15.16 -5.91 22.27
N ARG A 832 -15.90 -5.96 21.16
CA ARG A 832 -16.92 -7.01 20.94
C ARG A 832 -16.28 -8.39 20.82
N LEU A 833 -15.24 -8.53 20.00
CA LEU A 833 -14.55 -9.81 19.82
C LEU A 833 -13.94 -10.33 21.13
N ILE A 834 -13.29 -9.46 21.91
CA ILE A 834 -12.72 -9.82 23.22
C ILE A 834 -13.82 -10.29 24.19
N ARG A 835 -14.99 -9.65 24.21
CA ARG A 835 -16.12 -10.10 25.04
C ARG A 835 -16.61 -11.50 24.63
N ILE A 836 -16.70 -11.77 23.32
CA ILE A 836 -17.08 -13.08 22.78
C ILE A 836 -16.06 -14.14 23.20
N VAL A 837 -14.76 -13.91 22.99
CA VAL A 837 -13.69 -14.83 23.40
C VAL A 837 -13.76 -15.12 24.91
N LYS A 838 -13.95 -14.10 25.74
CA LYS A 838 -14.09 -14.26 27.19
C LYS A 838 -15.29 -15.11 27.58
N ARG A 839 -16.41 -15.05 26.85
CA ARG A 839 -17.54 -15.94 27.07
C ARG A 839 -17.17 -17.38 26.67
N ILE A 840 -16.69 -17.58 25.44
CA ILE A 840 -16.37 -18.92 24.91
C ILE A 840 -15.41 -19.67 25.86
N ARG A 841 -14.40 -18.98 26.39
CA ARG A 841 -13.46 -19.54 27.39
C ARG A 841 -14.13 -19.99 28.68
N LYS A 842 -15.14 -19.25 29.17
CA LYS A 842 -15.91 -19.64 30.36
C LYS A 842 -16.78 -20.86 30.12
N GLU A 843 -17.25 -21.03 28.88
CA GLU A 843 -18.08 -22.16 28.45
C GLU A 843 -17.24 -23.41 28.11
N THR A 844 -15.91 -23.36 28.28
CA THR A 844 -14.96 -24.45 27.94
C THR A 844 -15.00 -24.88 26.47
N ALA A 845 -15.60 -24.08 25.59
CA ALA A 845 -15.56 -24.29 24.15
C ALA A 845 -14.22 -23.78 23.58
N ARG A 846 -13.66 -24.51 22.61
CA ARG A 846 -12.39 -24.13 21.95
C ARG A 846 -12.70 -23.23 20.76
N CYS A 847 -12.08 -22.06 20.69
CA CYS A 847 -12.07 -21.29 19.45
C CYS A 847 -11.24 -22.02 18.39
N PRO A 848 -11.53 -21.83 17.09
CA PRO A 848 -10.69 -22.39 16.04
C PRO A 848 -9.27 -21.83 16.15
N GLU A 849 -8.29 -22.67 15.86
CA GLU A 849 -6.90 -22.27 15.73
C GLU A 849 -6.66 -21.81 14.29
N VAL A 850 -5.84 -20.79 14.12
CA VAL A 850 -5.40 -20.34 12.80
C VAL A 850 -3.94 -20.75 12.68
N ASP A 851 -3.70 -21.85 11.97
CA ASP A 851 -2.36 -22.35 11.69
C ASP A 851 -1.48 -21.24 11.12
N GLY A 852 -0.23 -21.23 11.59
CA GLY A 852 0.73 -20.16 11.46
C GLY A 852 0.72 -19.45 10.10
N TYR A 853 0.88 -18.12 10.15
CA TYR A 853 1.11 -17.33 8.96
C TYR A 853 2.56 -17.48 8.51
N GLN A 854 2.78 -18.17 7.40
CA GLN A 854 4.09 -18.52 6.85
C GLN A 854 4.66 -17.48 5.87
N LYS A 855 3.89 -16.43 5.51
CA LYS A 855 4.47 -15.23 4.88
C LYS A 855 5.23 -14.46 5.95
N ALA A 856 6.40 -15.00 6.30
CA ALA A 856 7.35 -14.54 7.30
C ALA A 856 7.12 -13.10 7.73
N LYS A 857 6.68 -12.89 8.99
CA LYS A 857 6.57 -11.58 9.68
C LYS A 857 6.76 -10.41 8.71
N GLN A 858 5.70 -10.13 7.95
CA GLN A 858 5.75 -9.14 6.88
C GLN A 858 6.29 -7.84 7.47
N HIS A 859 7.20 -7.19 6.74
CA HIS A 859 7.92 -5.98 7.11
C HIS A 859 7.11 -4.93 7.90
N GLN A 860 6.92 -5.12 9.19
CA GLN A 860 7.27 -4.09 10.14
C GLN A 860 8.78 -4.12 10.15
N GLY A 861 9.45 -3.03 9.79
CA GLY A 861 10.91 -2.99 9.73
C GLY A 861 11.54 -3.45 11.05
N ASP A 862 11.90 -4.72 11.13
CA ASP A 862 12.79 -5.25 12.16
C ASP A 862 14.18 -4.71 11.82
N HIS A 863 14.47 -3.54 12.39
CA HIS A 863 15.78 -2.91 12.34
C HIS A 863 16.69 -3.56 13.39
N GLU A 864 17.18 -4.76 13.09
CA GLU A 864 18.35 -5.34 13.79
C GLU A 864 19.65 -4.64 13.41
#